data_AF-A0A5Q4BRL2-F1
#
_entry.id   AF-A0A5Q4BRL2-F1
#
_cell.length_a   1.000
_cell.length_b   1.000
_cell.length_c   1.000
_cell.angle_alpha   90.00
_cell.angle_beta   90.00
_cell.angle_gamma   90.00
#
_symmetry.space_group_name_H-M   'P 1'
#
loop_
_entity.id
_entity.type
_entity.pdbx_description
1 polymer ?
#
loop_
_entity_poly.entity_id
_entity_poly.type
_entity_poly.pdbx_seq_one_letter_code
_entity_poly.pdbx_strand_id
1 'polypeptide(L)'
;SVTVFGGTKSAWDLVYAYAIKGIKVNWVIRESGHGPVWMAPPYVTPLKKWLEKLVHTRVLTWFSPCSWGDADGYVKTRNFYHGTAIGRGITNNFWSVLGNDVITLNKLNSHPELKKLKPWSEAMFTASSFSILNYETNFFDLIRDGTVDVHIADLTKLSPSTVHLSDGSSLKSDALCCATGWKQFQPIKFLPEGIEKDLGIPHAPSADSFPSAEMTETIDKEILDRWPRLGSQPVQNKKMKPLVENEGVSTTDAVNPYTPLTPYVLHRFMVPPSSKLLAHRDIAFAGVLMNFTVAMISHVQSLWIDAYFHDQLPSVREAASDPEALQKLRYETALHSRFCKWRYPAGHGGKFPDFVFDAVPYIDQLVGDLGLKVYRKNGMIAEASEPYGPDDYKTLVDEWTEKQAAVPDDMRLRGLAPSLMATLVFAQEEAGTAVCISPDGLLLTCAHCLAETADAFDPSRSHWLLFASCQVVEARALAWDARRDLALLRIVAAQPPPPSSTPSLLSSSRTTKSAATATPPEEPPPVFPFIAPSPTLPPLKARLVCVGHPGSEDLEAATLGESTGYDVLHLSTGTFRGLAGGGQDPQDNSEIGALMHTCWTYWGHSGAPLVDRRAGTLVGLHSSWDDETGMRRGVALEAIV
;
A
#
# COMPACT_ATOMS: atom_id res chain seq x y z
N SER A 1 -38.12 19.45 12.45
CA SER A 1 -36.88 19.95 11.81
C SER A 1 -35.68 19.29 12.47
N VAL A 2 -34.55 19.21 11.77
CA VAL A 2 -33.29 18.66 12.32
C VAL A 2 -32.22 19.74 12.33
N THR A 3 -31.39 19.77 13.37
CA THR A 3 -30.18 20.59 13.38
C THR A 3 -28.97 19.72 13.06
N VAL A 4 -28.18 20.12 12.07
CA VAL A 4 -26.89 19.48 11.75
C VAL A 4 -25.76 20.42 12.16
N PHE A 5 -24.83 19.94 12.99
CA PHE A 5 -23.70 20.71 13.49
C PHE A 5 -22.39 20.20 12.88
N GLY A 6 -21.69 21.05 12.11
CA GLY A 6 -20.42 20.73 11.45
C GLY A 6 -20.32 21.34 10.06
N GLY A 7 -19.09 21.55 9.57
CA GLY A 7 -18.82 22.20 8.27
C GLY A 7 -18.17 21.30 7.20
N THR A 8 -17.89 20.04 7.54
CA THR A 8 -17.14 19.09 6.70
C THR A 8 -18.06 18.09 5.98
N LYS A 9 -17.50 17.23 5.12
CA LYS A 9 -18.26 16.33 4.22
C LYS A 9 -19.38 15.55 4.92
N SER A 10 -19.14 15.01 6.12
CA SER A 10 -20.19 14.30 6.88
C SER A 10 -21.40 15.19 7.19
N ALA A 11 -21.20 16.47 7.46
CA ALA A 11 -22.30 17.42 7.65
C ALA A 11 -23.07 17.65 6.35
N TRP A 12 -22.38 17.81 5.21
CA TRP A 12 -23.03 17.92 3.90
C TRP A 12 -23.89 16.68 3.61
N ASP A 13 -23.39 15.47 3.92
CA ASP A 13 -24.13 14.23 3.71
C ASP A 13 -25.37 14.12 4.60
N LEU A 14 -25.26 14.50 5.87
CA LEU A 14 -26.40 14.55 6.78
C LEU A 14 -27.44 15.58 6.31
N VAL A 15 -27.00 16.79 5.93
CA VAL A 15 -27.88 17.84 5.41
C VAL A 15 -28.65 17.34 4.19
N TYR A 16 -27.95 16.75 3.21
CA TYR A 16 -28.57 16.20 2.01
C TYR A 16 -29.57 15.09 2.34
N ALA A 17 -29.18 14.14 3.19
CA ALA A 17 -30.00 12.98 3.53
C ALA A 17 -31.34 13.34 4.20
N TYR A 18 -31.38 14.40 4.99
CA TYR A 18 -32.62 14.93 5.56
C TYR A 18 -33.38 15.83 4.59
N ALA A 19 -32.70 16.80 3.97
CA ALA A 19 -33.35 17.80 3.13
C ALA A 19 -34.00 17.19 1.88
N ILE A 20 -33.41 16.16 1.26
CA ILE A 20 -33.99 15.50 0.08
C ILE A 20 -35.33 14.80 0.38
N LYS A 21 -35.64 14.57 1.66
CA LYS A 21 -36.91 14.01 2.13
C LYS A 21 -37.94 15.10 2.51
N GLY A 22 -37.64 16.37 2.20
CA GLY A 22 -38.47 17.53 2.57
C GLY A 22 -38.41 17.90 4.06
N ILE A 23 -37.46 17.34 4.82
CA ILE A 23 -37.29 17.69 6.23
C ILE A 23 -36.52 19.00 6.32
N LYS A 24 -37.08 19.99 7.02
CA LYS A 24 -36.42 21.27 7.29
C LYS A 24 -35.13 21.05 8.10
N VAL A 25 -34.00 21.52 7.57
CA VAL A 25 -32.66 21.41 8.20
C VAL A 25 -32.15 22.78 8.63
N ASN A 26 -31.75 22.89 9.89
CA ASN A 26 -30.92 24.01 10.38
C ASN A 26 -29.46 23.55 10.37
N TRP A 27 -28.67 24.05 9.44
CA TRP A 27 -27.27 23.68 9.31
C TRP A 27 -26.37 24.68 10.02
N VAL A 28 -25.82 24.30 11.16
CA VAL A 28 -24.98 25.14 12.01
C VAL A 28 -23.50 24.88 11.69
N ILE A 29 -22.84 25.91 11.17
CA ILE A 29 -21.39 25.95 10.96
C ILE A 29 -20.81 26.94 11.96
N ARG A 30 -19.84 26.46 12.72
CA ARG A 30 -19.26 27.17 13.86
C ARG A 30 -18.55 28.46 13.43
N GLU A 31 -18.90 29.59 14.03
CA GLU A 31 -18.27 30.88 13.75
C GLU A 31 -16.83 30.92 14.28
N SER A 32 -16.59 30.32 15.44
CA SER A 32 -15.24 30.15 16.01
C SER A 32 -14.50 28.91 15.49
N GLY A 33 -15.00 28.27 14.43
CA GLY A 33 -14.43 27.05 13.85
C GLY A 33 -13.55 27.27 12.62
N HIS A 34 -13.30 26.17 11.89
CA HIS A 34 -12.53 26.17 10.64
C HIS A 34 -13.33 26.64 9.42
N GLY A 35 -14.66 26.77 9.57
CA GLY A 35 -15.57 27.12 8.48
C GLY A 35 -16.00 25.92 7.62
N PRO A 36 -16.66 26.20 6.48
CA PRO A 36 -17.06 25.18 5.50
C PRO A 36 -15.84 24.54 4.82
N VAL A 37 -15.93 23.23 4.57
CA VAL A 37 -14.97 22.48 3.74
C VAL A 37 -15.06 22.90 2.27
N TRP A 38 -13.98 22.71 1.51
CA TRP A 38 -14.05 22.80 0.06
C TRP A 38 -14.93 21.67 -0.50
N MET A 39 -15.92 22.02 -1.32
CA MET A 39 -16.72 21.06 -2.08
C MET A 39 -16.57 21.38 -3.56
N ALA A 40 -16.24 20.40 -4.39
CA ALA A 40 -16.13 20.61 -5.83
C ALA A 40 -17.04 19.66 -6.62
N PRO A 41 -17.48 20.03 -7.84
CA PRO A 41 -18.03 19.05 -8.76
C PRO A 41 -16.97 18.00 -9.12
N PRO A 42 -17.35 16.78 -9.54
CA PRO A 42 -16.41 15.73 -9.92
C PRO A 42 -15.52 16.12 -11.12
N TYR A 43 -16.03 16.99 -12.00
CA TYR A 43 -15.29 17.52 -13.13
C TYR A 43 -15.04 19.02 -12.95
N VAL A 44 -13.77 19.41 -13.00
CA VAL A 44 -13.29 20.77 -12.76
C VAL A 44 -12.44 21.27 -13.92
N THR A 45 -12.05 22.54 -13.87
CA THR A 45 -11.36 23.30 -14.92
C THR A 45 -12.19 23.48 -16.19
N PRO A 46 -11.84 24.46 -17.06
CA PRO A 46 -12.48 24.60 -18.37
C PRO A 46 -12.42 23.33 -19.24
N LEU A 47 -11.46 22.44 -18.99
CA LEU A 47 -11.27 21.18 -19.73
C LEU A 47 -12.07 20.00 -19.16
N LYS A 48 -12.93 20.21 -18.14
CA LYS A 48 -13.75 19.17 -17.49
C LYS A 48 -12.94 17.93 -17.11
N LYS A 49 -11.77 18.15 -16.52
CA LYS A 49 -10.91 17.06 -16.02
C LYS A 49 -11.50 16.53 -14.71
N TRP A 50 -11.42 15.22 -14.54
CA TRP A 50 -11.76 14.59 -13.28
C TRP A 50 -10.79 15.10 -12.21
N LEU A 51 -11.32 15.66 -11.12
CA LEU A 51 -10.52 16.33 -10.09
C LEU A 51 -9.38 15.46 -9.55
N GLU A 52 -9.67 14.19 -9.25
CA GLU A 52 -8.72 13.22 -8.72
C GLU A 52 -7.54 13.02 -9.67
N LYS A 53 -7.80 13.04 -11.00
CA LYS A 53 -6.74 12.96 -12.01
C LYS A 53 -5.81 14.16 -11.97
N LEU A 54 -6.26 15.34 -11.55
CA LEU A 54 -5.38 16.52 -11.45
C LEU A 54 -4.30 16.31 -10.39
N VAL A 55 -4.69 15.83 -9.20
CA VAL A 55 -3.75 15.62 -8.09
C VAL A 55 -2.80 14.45 -8.35
N HIS A 56 -3.16 13.55 -9.27
CA HIS A 56 -2.33 12.45 -9.74
C HIS A 56 -1.54 12.76 -11.01
N THR A 57 -1.60 13.97 -11.57
CA THR A 57 -0.80 14.34 -12.74
C THR A 57 0.50 15.00 -12.29
N ARG A 58 1.64 14.37 -12.60
CA ARG A 58 2.97 14.77 -12.10
C ARG A 58 3.35 16.23 -12.36
N VAL A 59 3.08 16.77 -13.55
CA VAL A 59 3.36 18.20 -13.86
C VAL A 59 2.60 19.15 -12.93
N LEU A 60 1.42 18.75 -12.45
CA LEU A 60 0.61 19.57 -11.55
C LEU A 60 1.11 19.51 -10.11
N THR A 61 1.80 18.43 -9.73
CA THR A 61 2.42 18.33 -8.40
C THR A 61 3.59 19.30 -8.23
N TRP A 62 4.22 19.76 -9.32
CA TRP A 62 5.30 20.76 -9.29
C TRP A 62 4.88 22.12 -8.73
N PHE A 63 3.58 22.42 -8.70
CA PHE A 63 3.05 23.63 -8.09
C PHE A 63 2.80 23.49 -6.58
N SER A 64 3.09 22.31 -5.99
CA SER A 64 3.10 22.09 -4.55
C SER A 64 4.53 22.05 -4.02
N PRO A 65 4.87 22.86 -2.99
CA PRO A 65 6.04 22.61 -2.16
C PRO A 65 5.98 21.16 -1.66
N CYS A 66 7.11 20.45 -1.59
CA CYS A 66 7.12 19.04 -1.20
C CYS A 66 8.50 18.66 -0.66
N SER A 67 8.62 18.27 0.62
CA SER A 67 9.91 17.92 1.22
C SER A 67 10.50 16.60 0.71
N TRP A 68 9.67 15.72 0.18
CA TRP A 68 10.06 14.49 -0.52
C TRP A 68 9.94 14.62 -2.04
N GLY A 69 9.83 15.85 -2.55
CA GLY A 69 9.64 16.12 -3.98
C GLY A 69 10.85 15.73 -4.83
N ASP A 70 12.01 15.48 -4.22
CA ASP A 70 13.20 15.03 -4.95
C ASP A 70 13.04 13.60 -5.49
N ALA A 71 12.14 12.80 -4.89
CA ALA A 71 11.88 11.42 -5.29
C ALA A 71 11.34 11.28 -6.72
N ASP A 72 10.69 12.32 -7.25
CA ASP A 72 10.20 12.32 -8.62
C ASP A 72 11.24 12.75 -9.67
N GLY A 73 12.44 13.16 -9.26
CA GLY A 73 13.53 13.59 -10.16
C GLY A 73 13.42 15.02 -10.71
N TYR A 74 12.43 15.82 -10.33
CA TYR A 74 12.20 17.19 -10.83
C TYR A 74 12.66 18.29 -9.86
N VAL A 75 13.74 18.03 -9.11
CA VAL A 75 14.34 18.95 -8.12
C VAL A 75 14.51 20.38 -8.67
N LYS A 76 15.14 20.52 -9.85
CA LYS A 76 15.38 21.84 -10.46
C LYS A 76 14.09 22.58 -10.80
N THR A 77 13.09 21.84 -11.28
CA THR A 77 11.78 22.38 -11.63
C THR A 77 11.05 22.89 -10.38
N ARG A 78 11.03 22.10 -9.30
CA ARG A 78 10.45 22.51 -8.01
C ARG A 78 11.19 23.70 -7.40
N ASN A 79 12.52 23.70 -7.46
CA ASN A 79 13.35 24.82 -7.00
C ASN A 79 13.05 26.10 -7.77
N PHE A 80 12.78 26.03 -9.08
CA PHE A 80 12.32 27.19 -9.84
C PHE A 80 10.97 27.71 -9.31
N TYR A 81 9.95 26.84 -9.22
CA TYR A 81 8.58 27.23 -8.84
C TYR A 81 8.45 27.76 -7.41
N HIS A 82 9.30 27.32 -6.49
CA HIS A 82 9.19 27.71 -5.08
C HIS A 82 10.34 28.59 -4.59
N GLY A 83 11.54 28.42 -5.13
CA GLY A 83 12.74 29.18 -4.75
C GLY A 83 12.81 30.57 -5.40
N THR A 84 12.25 30.76 -6.60
CA THR A 84 12.32 32.05 -7.32
C THR A 84 11.06 32.90 -7.15
N ALA A 85 11.20 34.23 -7.20
CA ALA A 85 10.04 35.14 -7.13
C ALA A 85 9.06 34.94 -8.31
N ILE A 86 9.58 34.73 -9.52
CA ILE A 86 8.79 34.48 -10.73
C ILE A 86 8.02 33.16 -10.59
N GLY A 87 8.71 32.08 -10.23
CA GLY A 87 8.09 30.77 -10.01
C GLY A 87 7.00 30.82 -8.94
N ARG A 88 7.24 31.54 -7.83
CA ARG A 88 6.21 31.72 -6.79
C ARG A 88 5.01 32.52 -7.29
N GLY A 89 5.22 33.52 -8.16
CA GLY A 89 4.14 34.23 -8.83
C GLY A 89 3.24 33.31 -9.66
N ILE A 90 3.86 32.41 -10.45
CA ILE A 90 3.14 31.41 -11.25
C ILE A 90 2.37 30.44 -10.34
N THR A 91 3.03 29.91 -9.31
CA THR A 91 2.43 28.99 -8.33
C THR A 91 1.23 29.62 -7.63
N ASN A 92 1.35 30.87 -7.16
CA ASN A 92 0.24 31.58 -6.51
C ASN A 92 -0.95 31.77 -7.45
N ASN A 93 -0.69 32.09 -8.72
CA ASN A 93 -1.74 32.21 -9.72
C ASN A 93 -2.42 30.87 -10.00
N PHE A 94 -1.66 29.78 -10.10
CA PHE A 94 -2.21 28.42 -10.24
C PHE A 94 -3.21 28.09 -9.12
N TRP A 95 -2.83 28.28 -7.86
CA TRP A 95 -3.71 28.01 -6.71
C TRP A 95 -4.92 28.95 -6.66
N SER A 96 -4.74 30.22 -7.04
CA SER A 96 -5.84 31.18 -7.14
C SER A 96 -6.87 30.77 -8.19
N VAL A 97 -6.41 30.36 -9.38
CA VAL A 97 -7.28 29.88 -10.46
C VAL A 97 -8.01 28.61 -10.02
N LEU A 98 -7.31 27.63 -9.45
CA LEU A 98 -7.90 26.37 -8.99
C LEU A 98 -9.01 26.60 -7.95
N GLY A 99 -8.76 27.46 -6.94
CA GLY A 99 -9.75 27.78 -5.93
C GLY A 99 -10.94 28.58 -6.49
N ASN A 100 -10.69 29.56 -7.35
CA ASN A 100 -11.75 30.37 -7.97
C ASN A 100 -12.64 29.56 -8.91
N ASP A 101 -12.09 28.57 -9.62
CA ASP A 101 -12.84 27.65 -10.49
C ASP A 101 -13.91 26.91 -9.68
N VAL A 102 -13.54 26.33 -8.53
CA VAL A 102 -14.49 25.64 -7.63
C VAL A 102 -15.60 26.58 -7.13
N ILE A 103 -15.24 27.78 -6.66
CA ILE A 103 -16.21 28.78 -6.18
C ILE A 103 -17.20 29.18 -7.28
N THR A 104 -16.70 29.32 -8.52
CA THR A 104 -17.47 29.76 -9.67
C THR A 104 -18.39 28.65 -10.19
N LEU A 105 -17.88 27.43 -10.33
CA LEU A 105 -18.65 26.25 -10.75
C LEU A 105 -19.81 25.96 -9.79
N ASN A 106 -19.58 26.09 -8.48
CA ASN A 106 -20.63 25.94 -7.47
C ASN A 106 -21.57 27.16 -7.36
N LYS A 107 -21.27 28.26 -8.05
CA LYS A 107 -22.04 29.51 -8.01
C LYS A 107 -22.26 30.03 -6.59
N LEU A 108 -21.26 29.92 -5.71
CA LEU A 108 -21.42 30.27 -4.29
C LEU A 108 -21.74 31.76 -4.06
N ASN A 109 -21.44 32.63 -5.01
CA ASN A 109 -21.79 34.06 -4.93
C ASN A 109 -23.21 34.38 -5.45
N SER A 110 -23.97 33.39 -5.93
CA SER A 110 -25.28 33.63 -6.58
C SER A 110 -26.46 33.81 -5.61
N HIS A 111 -26.29 33.46 -4.34
CA HIS A 111 -27.35 33.55 -3.33
C HIS A 111 -26.74 33.85 -1.94
N PRO A 112 -27.38 34.67 -1.07
CA PRO A 112 -26.84 35.00 0.25
C PRO A 112 -26.52 33.77 1.11
N GLU A 113 -27.39 32.76 1.13
CA GLU A 113 -27.16 31.52 1.88
C GLU A 113 -26.02 30.68 1.31
N LEU A 114 -25.85 30.65 -0.02
CA LEU A 114 -24.76 29.90 -0.65
C LEU A 114 -23.40 30.55 -0.37
N LYS A 115 -23.38 31.89 -0.23
CA LYS A 115 -22.16 32.64 0.08
C LYS A 115 -21.59 32.28 1.44
N LYS A 116 -22.44 31.85 2.39
CA LYS A 116 -22.02 31.35 3.71
C LYS A 116 -21.18 30.07 3.62
N LEU A 117 -21.31 29.30 2.53
CA LEU A 117 -20.59 28.04 2.30
C LEU A 117 -19.24 28.21 1.57
N LYS A 118 -18.80 29.45 1.32
CA LYS A 118 -17.46 29.68 0.79
C LYS A 118 -16.41 29.23 1.81
N PRO A 119 -15.44 28.38 1.43
CA PRO A 119 -14.37 27.98 2.32
C PRO A 119 -13.56 29.18 2.82
N TRP A 120 -13.13 29.13 4.08
CA TRP A 120 -12.37 30.22 4.72
C TRP A 120 -10.85 30.05 4.56
N SER A 121 -10.40 28.85 4.18
CA SER A 121 -9.00 28.55 3.88
C SER A 121 -8.71 28.65 2.38
N GLU A 122 -7.49 29.07 2.04
CA GLU A 122 -7.01 29.00 0.65
C GLU A 122 -6.82 27.55 0.21
N ALA A 123 -7.13 27.24 -1.06
CA ALA A 123 -7.00 25.91 -1.63
C ALA A 123 -5.58 25.34 -1.50
N MET A 124 -4.55 26.20 -1.55
CA MET A 124 -3.17 25.80 -1.32
C MET A 124 -3.05 25.09 0.04
N PHE A 125 -3.55 25.67 1.13
CA PHE A 125 -3.27 25.23 2.50
C PHE A 125 -4.26 24.21 3.09
N THR A 126 -5.26 23.78 2.33
CA THR A 126 -6.44 23.07 2.87
C THR A 126 -6.27 21.55 3.02
N ALA A 127 -5.31 20.95 2.28
CA ALA A 127 -5.07 19.51 2.28
C ALA A 127 -6.33 18.71 1.94
N SER A 128 -6.61 17.64 2.69
CA SER A 128 -7.81 16.82 2.54
C SER A 128 -9.07 17.40 3.20
N SER A 129 -9.05 18.66 3.66
CA SER A 129 -10.27 19.43 3.97
C SER A 129 -10.99 19.88 2.69
N PHE A 130 -11.32 18.88 1.87
CA PHE A 130 -11.85 19.01 0.53
C PHE A 130 -12.64 17.75 0.17
N SER A 131 -13.78 17.89 -0.51
CA SER A 131 -14.57 16.75 -0.98
C SER A 131 -15.33 17.05 -2.27
N ILE A 132 -16.05 16.06 -2.77
CA ILE A 132 -16.77 16.09 -4.05
C ILE A 132 -18.27 16.09 -3.80
N LEU A 133 -18.99 16.86 -4.61
CA LEU A 133 -20.45 16.85 -4.71
C LEU A 133 -20.90 15.58 -5.45
N ASN A 134 -21.14 14.51 -4.70
CA ASN A 134 -21.54 13.20 -5.20
C ASN A 134 -23.02 12.87 -4.88
N TYR A 135 -23.91 13.85 -5.08
CA TYR A 135 -25.33 13.74 -4.79
C TYR A 135 -26.16 13.51 -6.06
N GLU A 136 -27.27 12.79 -5.93
CA GLU A 136 -28.18 12.49 -7.05
C GLU A 136 -28.86 13.75 -7.60
N THR A 137 -29.17 14.70 -6.72
CA THR A 137 -29.76 16.00 -7.08
C THR A 137 -28.83 17.13 -6.70
N ASN A 138 -29.10 18.31 -7.26
CA ASN A 138 -28.31 19.50 -7.00
C ASN A 138 -28.49 19.97 -5.56
N PHE A 139 -27.50 19.71 -4.71
CA PHE A 139 -27.49 20.07 -3.30
C PHE A 139 -27.87 21.54 -3.05
N PHE A 140 -27.44 22.45 -3.91
CA PHE A 140 -27.66 23.88 -3.72
C PHE A 140 -29.12 24.32 -3.95
N ASP A 141 -29.95 23.52 -4.63
CA ASP A 141 -31.38 23.82 -4.77
C ASP A 141 -32.09 23.73 -3.42
N LEU A 142 -31.71 22.77 -2.57
CA LEU A 142 -32.23 22.58 -1.20
C LEU A 142 -31.95 23.77 -0.27
N ILE A 143 -30.94 24.58 -0.59
CA ILE A 143 -30.65 25.82 0.13
C ILE A 143 -31.45 26.99 -0.46
N ARG A 144 -31.53 27.06 -1.80
CA ARG A 144 -32.27 28.13 -2.49
C ARG A 144 -33.77 28.09 -2.24
N ASP A 145 -34.35 26.89 -2.15
CA ASP A 145 -35.77 26.70 -1.87
C ASP A 145 -36.14 26.86 -0.38
N GLY A 146 -35.13 27.03 0.48
CA GLY A 146 -35.30 27.22 1.92
C GLY A 146 -35.53 25.91 2.68
N THR A 147 -35.31 24.73 2.11
CA THR A 147 -35.33 23.46 2.88
C THR A 147 -34.18 23.41 3.89
N VAL A 148 -33.05 24.05 3.57
CA VAL A 148 -31.86 24.15 4.43
C VAL A 148 -31.57 25.62 4.76
N ASP A 149 -31.56 25.95 6.05
CA ASP A 149 -31.10 27.25 6.54
C ASP A 149 -29.66 27.13 7.06
N VAL A 150 -28.75 27.97 6.58
CA VAL A 150 -27.33 27.93 6.99
C VAL A 150 -27.08 28.97 8.07
N HIS A 151 -26.60 28.54 9.24
CA HIS A 151 -26.31 29.38 10.38
C HIS A 151 -24.79 29.41 10.62
N ILE A 152 -24.18 30.60 10.54
CA ILE A 152 -22.78 30.81 10.95
C ILE A 152 -22.79 31.31 12.39
N ALA A 153 -22.78 30.38 13.35
CA ALA A 153 -22.87 30.68 14.78
C ALA A 153 -22.34 29.52 15.61
N ASP A 154 -22.02 29.80 16.87
CA ASP A 154 -21.59 28.80 17.84
C ASP A 154 -22.79 28.26 18.64
N LEU A 155 -22.73 26.98 19.03
CA LEU A 155 -23.69 26.40 19.96
C LEU A 155 -23.44 26.94 21.37
N THR A 156 -24.48 27.43 22.05
CA THR A 156 -24.37 27.98 23.42
C THR A 156 -24.98 27.06 24.47
N LYS A 157 -26.17 26.49 24.21
CA LYS A 157 -26.81 25.53 25.11
C LYS A 157 -27.92 24.75 24.42
N LEU A 158 -28.38 23.69 25.08
CA LEU A 158 -29.57 22.93 24.72
C LEU A 158 -30.67 23.16 25.77
N SER A 159 -31.91 23.22 25.31
CA SER A 159 -33.11 23.10 26.17
C SER A 159 -34.07 22.10 25.52
N PRO A 160 -35.18 21.70 26.18
CA PRO A 160 -36.12 20.75 25.59
C PRO A 160 -36.50 21.13 24.15
N SER A 161 -36.21 20.23 23.21
CA SER A 161 -36.47 20.35 21.76
C SER A 161 -35.90 21.62 21.08
N THR A 162 -34.87 22.27 21.65
CA THR A 162 -34.35 23.55 21.12
C THR A 162 -32.83 23.64 21.24
N VAL A 163 -32.18 24.07 20.15
CA VAL A 163 -30.75 24.38 20.07
C VAL A 163 -30.57 25.91 20.11
N HIS A 164 -29.73 26.43 21.00
CA HIS A 164 -29.49 27.87 21.14
C HIS A 164 -28.12 28.25 20.55
N LEU A 165 -28.09 29.34 19.79
CA LEU A 165 -26.91 29.82 19.07
C LEU A 165 -26.36 31.13 19.67
N SER A 166 -25.11 31.44 19.34
CA SER A 166 -24.39 32.64 19.81
C SER A 166 -24.89 33.94 19.20
N ASP A 167 -25.64 33.88 18.10
CA ASP A 167 -26.29 35.04 17.46
C ASP A 167 -27.66 35.39 18.08
N GLY A 168 -28.06 34.65 19.13
CA GLY A 168 -29.35 34.80 19.81
C GLY A 168 -30.48 33.94 19.22
N SER A 169 -30.23 33.19 18.15
CA SER A 169 -31.22 32.31 17.54
C SER A 169 -31.55 31.10 18.42
N SER A 170 -32.82 30.69 18.42
CA SER A 170 -33.32 29.46 19.06
C SER A 170 -34.00 28.56 18.04
N LEU A 171 -33.36 27.43 17.75
CA LEU A 171 -33.78 26.50 16.70
C LEU A 171 -34.56 25.32 17.28
N LYS A 172 -35.89 25.31 17.10
CA LYS A 172 -36.70 24.13 17.41
C LYS A 172 -36.24 22.95 16.55
N SER A 173 -35.93 21.82 17.18
CA SER A 173 -35.34 20.67 16.52
C SER A 173 -35.74 19.36 17.20
N ASP A 174 -36.07 18.37 16.39
CA ASP A 174 -36.40 17.00 16.83
C ASP A 174 -35.12 16.17 17.05
N ALA A 175 -34.02 16.54 16.38
CA ALA A 175 -32.71 15.91 16.51
C ALA A 175 -31.58 16.93 16.31
N LEU A 176 -30.43 16.67 16.96
CA LEU A 176 -29.15 17.33 16.74
C LEU A 176 -28.13 16.29 16.27
N CYS A 177 -27.63 16.44 15.04
CA CYS A 177 -26.61 15.55 14.48
C CYS A 177 -25.25 16.24 14.49
N CYS A 178 -24.28 15.70 15.23
CA CYS A 178 -22.94 16.27 15.39
C CYS A 178 -21.93 15.63 14.44
N ALA A 179 -21.58 16.33 13.35
CA ALA A 179 -20.51 15.98 12.43
C ALA A 179 -19.21 16.71 12.79
N THR A 180 -18.67 16.43 13.98
CA THR A 180 -17.56 17.17 14.59
C THR A 180 -16.18 16.52 14.40
N GLY A 181 -16.08 15.47 13.59
CA GLY A 181 -14.84 14.76 13.29
C GLY A 181 -14.48 13.68 14.32
N TRP A 182 -13.20 13.28 14.33
CA TRP A 182 -12.68 12.15 15.11
C TRP A 182 -11.51 12.57 16.02
N LYS A 183 -11.25 11.78 17.07
CA LYS A 183 -10.02 11.88 17.86
C LYS A 183 -8.84 11.39 17.00
N GLN A 184 -7.71 12.09 17.10
CA GLN A 184 -6.55 11.93 16.19
C GLN A 184 -5.36 11.28 16.90
N PHE A 185 -5.65 10.53 17.95
CA PHE A 185 -4.70 9.78 18.76
C PHE A 185 -5.28 8.39 19.01
N GLN A 186 -4.41 7.46 19.36
CA GLN A 186 -4.72 6.05 19.46
C GLN A 186 -5.58 5.77 20.69
N PRO A 187 -6.69 5.02 20.55
CA PRO A 187 -7.47 4.57 21.70
C PRO A 187 -6.82 3.37 22.41
N ILE A 188 -5.77 2.80 21.82
CA ILE A 188 -5.07 1.62 22.34
C ILE A 188 -3.89 2.07 23.20
N LYS A 189 -3.75 1.46 24.38
CA LYS A 189 -2.60 1.66 25.26
C LYS A 189 -1.44 0.75 24.80
N PHE A 190 -0.30 1.36 24.47
CA PHE A 190 0.93 0.62 24.22
C PHE A 190 1.67 0.38 25.54
N LEU A 191 2.38 -0.74 25.62
CA LEU A 191 3.14 -1.14 26.80
C LEU A 191 4.62 -1.31 26.44
N PRO A 192 5.56 -1.02 27.37
CA PRO A 192 5.33 -0.42 28.69
C PRO A 192 4.92 1.06 28.60
N GLU A 193 4.42 1.62 29.71
CA GLU A 193 4.07 3.03 29.77
C GLU A 193 5.27 3.93 29.42
N GLY A 194 5.05 4.93 28.57
CA GLY A 194 6.09 5.84 28.08
C GLY A 194 6.72 5.43 26.74
N ILE A 195 6.42 4.23 26.24
CA ILE A 195 6.91 3.75 24.93
C ILE A 195 6.43 4.61 23.76
N GLU A 196 5.39 5.42 23.93
CA GLU A 196 4.85 6.33 22.91
C GLU A 196 5.93 7.29 22.36
N LYS A 197 6.92 7.65 23.20
CA LYS A 197 8.08 8.46 22.81
C LYS A 197 8.95 7.74 21.79
N ASP A 198 9.23 6.46 22.03
CA ASP A 198 10.04 5.61 21.16
C ASP A 198 9.30 5.24 19.88
N LEU A 199 7.98 5.06 19.99
CA LEU A 199 7.08 4.76 18.87
C LEU A 199 6.91 5.95 17.91
N GLY A 200 7.16 7.18 18.35
CA GLY A 200 6.93 8.38 17.53
C GLY A 200 5.44 8.72 17.37
N ILE A 201 4.60 8.35 18.33
CA ILE A 201 3.15 8.60 18.32
C ILE A 201 2.77 9.70 19.32
N PRO A 202 1.56 10.31 19.23
CA PRO A 202 1.16 11.41 20.09
C PRO A 202 1.24 11.09 21.58
N HIS A 203 1.96 11.93 22.32
CA HIS A 203 2.14 11.85 23.77
C HIS A 203 2.26 13.26 24.37
N ALA A 204 2.17 13.37 25.69
CA ALA A 204 2.38 14.64 26.38
C ALA A 204 3.81 15.16 26.13
N PRO A 205 4.00 16.40 25.63
CA PRO A 205 5.32 16.93 25.37
C PRO A 205 6.21 16.95 26.62
N SER A 206 7.47 16.55 26.45
CA SER A 206 8.49 16.54 27.51
C SER A 206 9.85 16.95 26.93
N ALA A 207 10.85 17.22 27.79
CA ALA A 207 12.21 17.55 27.35
C ALA A 207 12.83 16.43 26.49
N ASP A 208 12.41 15.19 26.69
CA ASP A 208 12.89 14.01 25.95
C ASP A 208 12.07 13.71 24.68
N SER A 209 11.05 14.51 24.37
CA SER A 209 10.23 14.30 23.19
C SER A 209 11.05 14.50 21.90
N PHE A 210 10.84 13.62 20.93
CA PHE A 210 11.43 13.70 19.61
C PHE A 210 10.45 14.31 18.59
N PRO A 211 10.89 15.22 17.70
CA PRO A 211 12.21 15.88 17.66
C PRO A 211 12.42 16.85 18.82
N SER A 212 13.68 17.13 19.15
CA SER A 212 14.01 18.15 20.16
C SER A 212 13.56 19.54 19.72
N ALA A 213 13.45 20.47 20.67
CA ALA A 213 13.08 21.86 20.38
C ALA A 213 14.09 22.53 19.42
N GLU A 214 15.39 22.33 19.62
CA GLU A 214 16.46 22.87 18.77
C GLU A 214 16.41 22.30 17.34
N MET A 215 16.18 20.99 17.21
CA MET A 215 16.01 20.33 15.90
C MET A 215 14.76 20.88 15.20
N THR A 216 13.67 21.07 15.94
CA THR A 216 12.42 21.64 15.41
C THR A 216 12.63 23.05 14.88
N GLU A 217 13.33 23.92 15.60
CA GLU A 217 13.63 25.28 15.18
C GLU A 217 14.51 25.31 13.92
N THR A 218 15.55 24.47 13.90
CA THR A 218 16.45 24.33 12.75
C THR A 218 15.69 23.90 11.49
N ILE A 219 14.85 22.87 11.62
CA ILE A 219 14.03 22.33 10.53
C ILE A 219 12.99 23.34 10.05
N ASP A 220 12.30 24.02 10.98
CA ASP A 220 11.32 25.04 10.61
C ASP A 220 11.98 26.15 9.80
N LYS A 221 13.18 26.61 10.21
CA LYS A 221 13.95 27.58 9.45
C LYS A 221 14.32 27.06 8.06
N GLU A 222 14.83 25.83 7.97
CA GLU A 222 15.15 25.21 6.67
C GLU A 222 13.92 25.17 5.74
N ILE A 223 12.76 24.74 6.25
CA ILE A 223 11.52 24.66 5.48
C ILE A 223 11.13 26.04 4.93
N LEU A 224 11.20 27.07 5.76
CA LEU A 224 10.82 28.44 5.37
C LEU A 224 11.84 29.06 4.41
N ASP A 225 13.12 28.72 4.52
CA ASP A 225 14.16 29.15 3.58
C ASP A 225 14.00 28.47 2.21
N ARG A 226 13.73 27.14 2.20
CA ARG A 226 13.54 26.36 0.95
C ARG A 226 12.21 26.67 0.26
N TRP A 227 11.15 26.91 1.02
CA TRP A 227 9.81 27.24 0.49
C TRP A 227 9.24 28.51 1.13
N PRO A 228 9.72 29.71 0.74
CA PRO A 228 9.32 30.99 1.36
C PRO A 228 7.81 31.26 1.38
N ARG A 229 7.06 30.72 0.41
CA ARG A 229 5.60 30.85 0.35
C ARG A 229 4.89 30.26 1.58
N LEU A 230 5.49 29.26 2.23
CA LEU A 230 4.95 28.62 3.43
C LEU A 230 5.00 29.54 4.66
N GLY A 231 5.86 30.57 4.66
CA GLY A 231 5.88 31.59 5.72
C GLY A 231 4.74 32.61 5.61
N SER A 232 4.07 32.69 4.47
CA SER A 232 2.97 33.64 4.20
C SER A 232 1.59 32.96 4.30
N GLN A 233 1.32 32.26 5.40
CA GLN A 233 0.04 31.59 5.61
C GLN A 233 -1.08 32.62 5.87
N PRO A 234 -2.25 32.49 5.23
CA PRO A 234 -3.39 33.35 5.53
C PRO A 234 -3.94 33.05 6.92
N VAL A 235 -4.43 34.07 7.61
CA VAL A 235 -5.23 33.88 8.82
C VAL A 235 -6.59 33.31 8.42
N GLN A 236 -6.79 32.01 8.60
CA GLN A 236 -8.03 31.31 8.21
C GLN A 236 -9.25 31.87 8.94
N ASN A 237 -9.17 32.02 10.27
CA ASN A 237 -10.24 32.61 11.07
C ASN A 237 -9.70 33.27 12.34
N LYS A 238 -9.93 34.58 12.50
CA LYS A 238 -9.52 35.35 13.68
C LYS A 238 -10.28 34.98 14.95
N LYS A 239 -11.47 34.37 14.81
CA LYS A 239 -12.32 33.92 15.92
C LYS A 239 -12.05 32.47 16.32
N MET A 240 -11.06 31.82 15.70
CA MET A 240 -10.81 30.39 15.88
C MET A 240 -10.50 30.03 17.33
N LYS A 241 -11.24 29.07 17.87
CA LYS A 241 -11.02 28.51 19.22
C LYS A 241 -11.10 26.98 19.19
N PRO A 242 -10.57 26.25 20.17
CA PRO A 242 -10.95 24.87 20.43
C PRO A 242 -12.46 24.67 20.56
N LEU A 243 -12.99 23.54 20.08
CA LEU A 243 -14.44 23.25 20.18
C LEU A 243 -14.92 23.18 21.63
N VAL A 244 -14.08 22.63 22.51
CA VAL A 244 -14.36 22.46 23.95
C VAL A 244 -14.29 23.75 24.76
N GLU A 245 -13.84 24.85 24.15
CA GLU A 245 -13.86 26.19 24.76
C GLU A 245 -15.16 26.96 24.43
N ASN A 246 -16.09 26.36 23.67
CA ASN A 246 -17.40 26.97 23.45
C ASN A 246 -18.35 26.62 24.59
N GLU A 247 -19.18 27.57 24.97
CA GLU A 247 -20.13 27.42 26.09
C GLU A 247 -21.06 26.20 25.93
N GLY A 248 -21.45 25.85 24.70
CA GLY A 248 -22.39 24.76 24.43
C GLY A 248 -21.78 23.37 24.28
N VAL A 249 -20.46 23.21 24.38
CA VAL A 249 -19.80 21.90 24.20
C VAL A 249 -18.77 21.67 25.29
N SER A 250 -18.91 20.56 26.02
CA SER A 250 -17.96 20.12 27.05
C SER A 250 -17.55 18.66 26.82
N THR A 251 -16.47 18.25 27.47
CA THR A 251 -16.01 16.85 27.50
C THR A 251 -15.50 16.49 28.89
N THR A 252 -15.67 15.22 29.27
CA THR A 252 -15.08 14.63 30.49
C THR A 252 -13.81 13.84 30.18
N ASP A 253 -13.41 13.76 28.91
CA ASP A 253 -12.22 13.04 28.50
C ASP A 253 -10.96 13.76 28.95
N ALA A 254 -10.08 13.05 29.65
CA ALA A 254 -8.77 13.58 30.07
C ALA A 254 -7.90 13.99 28.87
N VAL A 255 -7.98 13.22 27.77
CA VAL A 255 -7.32 13.52 26.50
C VAL A 255 -8.39 13.72 25.43
N ASN A 256 -8.38 14.88 24.79
CA ASN A 256 -9.31 15.26 23.74
C ASN A 256 -8.55 15.87 22.54
N PRO A 257 -9.22 16.13 21.39
CA PRO A 257 -8.55 16.62 20.17
C PRO A 257 -7.78 17.96 20.30
N TYR A 258 -7.93 18.66 21.42
CA TYR A 258 -7.29 19.94 21.75
C TYR A 258 -6.29 19.83 22.90
N THR A 259 -6.15 18.67 23.54
CA THR A 259 -5.07 18.41 24.49
C THR A 259 -3.73 18.58 23.75
N PRO A 260 -2.78 19.39 24.26
CA PRO A 260 -1.48 19.55 23.63
C PRO A 260 -0.69 18.24 23.67
N LEU A 261 -0.59 17.57 22.51
CA LEU A 261 0.21 16.37 22.30
C LEU A 261 1.28 16.63 21.24
N THR A 262 2.34 15.85 21.26
CA THR A 262 3.28 15.75 20.14
C THR A 262 2.56 15.23 18.88
N PRO A 263 3.00 15.62 17.68
CA PRO A 263 2.48 15.04 16.45
C PRO A 263 3.00 13.61 16.26
N TYR A 264 2.45 12.91 15.26
CA TYR A 264 3.11 11.72 14.74
C TYR A 264 4.43 12.09 14.06
N VAL A 265 5.48 11.37 14.42
CA VAL A 265 6.82 11.53 13.89
C VAL A 265 7.34 10.13 13.56
N LEU A 266 6.89 9.60 12.42
CA LEU A 266 7.18 8.25 11.94
C LEU A 266 8.00 8.33 10.65
N HIS A 267 9.05 7.52 10.54
CA HIS A 267 9.83 7.41 9.31
C HIS A 267 8.94 6.86 8.20
N ARG A 268 8.97 7.54 7.04
CA ARG A 268 8.03 7.33 5.92
C ARG A 268 6.55 7.31 6.33
N PHE A 269 6.20 7.95 7.45
CA PHE A 269 4.86 7.94 8.03
C PHE A 269 4.36 6.55 8.46
N MET A 270 5.27 5.58 8.65
CA MET A 270 4.93 4.20 8.99
C MET A 270 5.67 3.66 10.21
N VAL A 271 6.99 3.85 10.31
CA VAL A 271 7.79 3.13 11.32
C VAL A 271 8.38 4.06 12.38
N PRO A 272 8.57 3.57 13.62
CA PRO A 272 9.19 4.36 14.67
C PRO A 272 10.60 4.83 14.31
N PRO A 273 11.01 6.06 14.68
CA PRO A 273 12.35 6.58 14.40
C PRO A 273 13.40 6.22 15.47
N SER A 274 13.06 5.39 16.47
CA SER A 274 13.98 5.03 17.55
C SER A 274 14.92 3.90 17.14
N SER A 275 16.19 3.96 17.58
CA SER A 275 17.20 2.95 17.24
C SER A 275 16.78 1.54 17.66
N LYS A 276 16.24 1.40 18.88
CA LYS A 276 15.79 0.11 19.42
C LYS A 276 14.72 -0.52 18.54
N LEU A 277 13.68 0.22 18.18
CA LEU A 277 12.57 -0.33 17.41
C LEU A 277 12.94 -0.55 15.94
N LEU A 278 13.81 0.31 15.37
CA LEU A 278 14.39 0.07 14.05
C LEU A 278 15.28 -1.18 14.01
N ALA A 279 15.93 -1.54 15.11
CA ALA A 279 16.72 -2.78 15.19
C ALA A 279 15.84 -4.04 15.26
N HIS A 280 14.70 -3.99 15.97
CA HIS A 280 13.80 -5.14 16.09
C HIS A 280 12.84 -5.31 14.91
N ARG A 281 12.37 -4.20 14.31
CA ARG A 281 11.44 -4.21 13.17
C ARG A 281 10.18 -5.01 13.43
N ASP A 282 9.63 -4.91 14.64
CA ASP A 282 8.46 -5.69 15.08
C ASP A 282 7.17 -4.84 15.11
N ILE A 283 7.25 -3.57 14.74
CA ILE A 283 6.08 -2.68 14.71
C ILE A 283 6.15 -1.64 13.57
N ALA A 284 5.00 -1.43 12.92
CA ALA A 284 4.76 -0.40 11.93
C ALA A 284 3.29 0.06 12.02
N PHE A 285 3.02 1.28 11.54
CA PHE A 285 1.69 1.88 11.52
C PHE A 285 1.25 2.13 10.08
N ALA A 286 0.24 1.40 9.61
CA ALA A 286 -0.35 1.65 8.29
C ALA A 286 -1.45 2.72 8.37
N GLY A 287 -1.54 3.58 7.36
CA GLY A 287 -2.67 4.51 7.22
C GLY A 287 -2.71 5.69 8.21
N VAL A 288 -1.60 6.02 8.87
CA VAL A 288 -1.46 7.21 9.72
C VAL A 288 -1.23 8.46 8.87
N LEU A 289 -2.13 8.71 7.93
CA LEU A 289 -2.07 9.86 7.02
C LEU A 289 -3.46 10.10 6.37
N MET A 290 -3.69 11.30 5.85
CA MET A 290 -4.93 11.68 5.18
C MET A 290 -4.65 12.29 3.80
N ASN A 291 -5.33 11.79 2.77
CA ASN A 291 -5.07 12.12 1.36
C ASN A 291 -6.21 11.66 0.44
N PHE A 292 -6.20 12.02 -0.85
CA PHE A 292 -7.18 11.55 -1.85
C PHE A 292 -6.82 10.21 -2.51
N THR A 293 -5.59 9.78 -2.34
CA THR A 293 -4.87 8.70 -3.05
C THR A 293 -4.83 7.41 -2.24
N VAL A 294 -5.82 7.19 -1.36
CA VAL A 294 -5.77 6.19 -0.28
C VAL A 294 -5.44 4.80 -0.81
N ALA A 295 -6.15 4.31 -1.84
CA ALA A 295 -5.94 2.96 -2.36
C ALA A 295 -4.51 2.72 -2.88
N MET A 296 -3.95 3.67 -3.64
CA MET A 296 -2.59 3.54 -4.16
C MET A 296 -1.55 3.62 -3.05
N ILE A 297 -1.71 4.57 -2.11
CA ILE A 297 -0.79 4.70 -0.97
C ILE A 297 -0.85 3.45 -0.08
N SER A 298 -2.04 2.95 0.25
CA SER A 298 -2.18 1.75 1.07
C SER A 298 -1.52 0.53 0.42
N HIS A 299 -1.66 0.36 -0.90
CA HIS A 299 -1.02 -0.72 -1.64
C HIS A 299 0.51 -0.65 -1.60
N VAL A 300 1.08 0.55 -1.73
CA VAL A 300 2.54 0.75 -1.69
C VAL A 300 3.06 0.67 -0.25
N GLN A 301 2.36 1.25 0.72
CA GLN A 301 2.71 1.19 2.13
C GLN A 301 2.70 -0.25 2.66
N SER A 302 1.74 -1.09 2.26
CA SER A 302 1.73 -2.49 2.71
C SER A 302 2.98 -3.24 2.24
N LEU A 303 3.40 -3.03 1.00
CA LEU A 303 4.62 -3.64 0.46
C LEU A 303 5.88 -3.08 1.14
N TRP A 304 5.92 -1.77 1.39
CA TRP A 304 7.04 -1.15 2.10
C TRP A 304 7.15 -1.64 3.55
N ILE A 305 6.03 -1.80 4.25
CA ILE A 305 5.98 -2.36 5.61
C ILE A 305 6.44 -3.82 5.62
N ASP A 306 6.02 -4.62 4.64
CA ASP A 306 6.47 -5.99 4.47
C ASP A 306 8.00 -6.06 4.30
N ALA A 307 8.55 -5.23 3.40
CA ALA A 307 9.99 -5.09 3.20
C ALA A 307 10.72 -4.63 4.48
N TYR A 308 10.11 -3.74 5.26
CA TYR A 308 10.66 -3.29 6.55
C TYR A 308 10.77 -4.44 7.55
N PHE A 309 9.72 -5.24 7.73
CA PHE A 309 9.73 -6.36 8.68
C PHE A 309 10.75 -7.45 8.31
N HIS A 310 11.02 -7.64 7.01
CA HIS A 310 12.00 -8.61 6.51
C HIS A 310 13.42 -8.03 6.32
N ASP A 311 13.70 -6.83 6.86
CA ASP A 311 14.99 -6.15 6.73
C ASP A 311 15.45 -5.93 5.26
N GLN A 312 14.51 -5.75 4.33
CA GLN A 312 14.79 -5.58 2.89
C GLN A 312 14.94 -4.11 2.46
N LEU A 313 15.09 -3.19 3.42
CA LEU A 313 15.25 -1.75 3.18
C LEU A 313 16.67 -1.28 3.58
N PRO A 314 17.59 -1.06 2.62
CA PRO A 314 18.99 -0.75 2.92
C PRO A 314 19.19 0.47 3.83
N SER A 315 18.47 1.57 3.58
CA SER A 315 18.58 2.80 4.36
C SER A 315 18.17 2.62 5.83
N VAL A 316 17.19 1.74 6.08
CA VAL A 316 16.75 1.40 7.44
C VAL A 316 17.77 0.47 8.11
N ARG A 317 18.29 -0.52 7.38
CA ARG A 317 19.34 -1.42 7.87
C ARG A 317 20.60 -0.66 8.28
N GLU A 318 21.03 0.28 7.46
CA GLU A 318 22.14 1.19 7.77
C GLU A 318 21.82 1.99 9.05
N ALA A 319 20.66 2.64 9.13
CA ALA A 319 20.25 3.41 10.31
C ALA A 319 20.11 2.58 11.59
N ALA A 320 19.84 1.27 11.50
CA ALA A 320 19.78 0.38 12.66
C ALA A 320 21.18 0.04 13.22
N SER A 321 22.25 0.23 12.43
CA SER A 321 23.61 -0.19 12.77
C SER A 321 24.62 0.97 12.87
N ASP A 322 24.38 2.08 12.16
CA ASP A 322 25.25 3.25 12.10
C ASP A 322 24.59 4.49 12.71
N PRO A 323 25.20 5.10 13.75
CA PRO A 323 24.69 6.33 14.36
C PRO A 323 24.54 7.52 13.40
N GLU A 324 25.42 7.65 12.39
CA GLU A 324 25.32 8.76 11.43
C GLU A 324 24.11 8.58 10.50
N ALA A 325 23.94 7.38 9.95
CA ALA A 325 22.74 7.01 9.19
C ALA A 325 21.46 7.18 10.01
N LEU A 326 21.46 6.78 11.29
CA LEU A 326 20.33 7.00 12.20
C LEU A 326 19.99 8.48 12.35
N GLN A 327 21.00 9.33 12.56
CA GLN A 327 20.79 10.76 12.72
C GLN A 327 20.19 11.38 11.45
N LYS A 328 20.66 10.97 10.27
CA LYS A 328 20.11 11.40 8.98
C LYS A 328 18.65 10.97 8.82
N LEU A 329 18.33 9.70 9.12
CA LEU A 329 16.97 9.17 9.06
C LEU A 329 16.04 9.93 10.01
N ARG A 330 16.47 10.19 11.24
CA ARG A 330 15.71 10.94 12.24
C ARG A 330 15.48 12.39 11.80
N TYR A 331 16.51 13.04 11.27
CA TYR A 331 16.39 14.41 10.75
C TYR A 331 15.38 14.49 9.61
N GLU A 332 15.47 13.59 8.62
CA GLU A 332 14.52 13.51 7.51
C GLU A 332 13.08 13.25 8.01
N THR A 333 12.94 12.35 8.98
CA THR A 333 11.64 12.01 9.59
C THR A 333 11.01 13.23 10.25
N ALA A 334 11.79 13.97 11.03
CA ALA A 334 11.35 15.21 11.64
C ALA A 334 11.02 16.28 10.58
N LEU A 335 11.85 16.41 9.54
CA LEU A 335 11.64 17.34 8.42
C LEU A 335 10.28 17.10 7.74
N HIS A 336 9.95 15.84 7.43
CA HIS A 336 8.69 15.49 6.76
C HIS A 336 7.47 15.77 7.64
N SER A 337 7.53 15.45 8.93
CA SER A 337 6.45 15.75 9.89
C SER A 337 6.26 17.27 10.03
N ARG A 338 7.36 18.03 10.22
CA ARG A 338 7.33 19.49 10.32
C ARG A 338 6.87 20.17 9.02
N PHE A 339 7.26 19.64 7.87
CA PHE A 339 6.82 20.14 6.57
C PHE A 339 5.30 20.14 6.45
N CYS A 340 4.63 19.06 6.88
CA CYS A 340 3.17 18.96 6.84
C CYS A 340 2.48 20.08 7.63
N LYS A 341 3.01 20.47 8.80
CA LYS A 341 2.52 21.60 9.60
C LYS A 341 2.50 22.90 8.80
N TRP A 342 3.58 23.19 8.08
CA TRP A 342 3.72 24.43 7.32
C TRP A 342 2.97 24.41 5.99
N ARG A 343 2.90 23.24 5.36
CA ARG A 343 2.21 23.05 4.10
C ARG A 343 0.70 23.06 4.27
N TYR A 344 0.17 22.54 5.37
CA TYR A 344 -1.25 22.27 5.55
C TYR A 344 -1.80 22.76 6.91
N PRO A 345 -1.69 24.07 7.21
CA PRO A 345 -2.16 24.65 8.47
C PRO A 345 -3.69 24.65 8.62
N ALA A 346 -4.44 24.57 7.52
CA ALA A 346 -5.91 24.51 7.53
C ALA A 346 -6.47 23.07 7.55
N GLY A 347 -5.59 22.07 7.38
CA GLY A 347 -5.88 20.66 7.57
C GLY A 347 -5.30 20.15 8.88
N HIS A 348 -4.77 18.93 8.88
CA HIS A 348 -4.24 18.27 10.08
C HIS A 348 -2.72 18.12 10.09
N GLY A 349 -2.02 18.80 9.19
CA GLY A 349 -0.57 18.64 8.98
C GLY A 349 0.29 18.88 10.22
N GLY A 350 -0.20 19.64 11.20
CA GLY A 350 0.46 19.84 12.49
C GLY A 350 0.31 18.70 13.49
N LYS A 351 -0.47 17.66 13.16
CA LYS A 351 -0.76 16.50 14.02
C LYS A 351 -0.32 15.20 13.38
N PHE A 352 -0.64 15.00 12.10
CA PHE A 352 -0.22 13.86 11.30
C PHE A 352 -0.12 14.28 9.82
N PRO A 353 0.48 13.46 8.95
CA PRO A 353 0.63 13.78 7.53
C PRO A 353 -0.74 13.89 6.84
N ASP A 354 -1.07 15.09 6.37
CA ASP A 354 -2.29 15.39 5.64
C ASP A 354 -1.88 16.08 4.34
N PHE A 355 -1.97 15.39 3.20
CA PHE A 355 -1.41 15.89 1.94
C PHE A 355 -2.19 15.41 0.70
N VAL A 356 -2.10 16.16 -0.39
CA VAL A 356 -2.87 15.88 -1.62
C VAL A 356 -1.97 15.86 -2.86
N PHE A 357 -1.46 17.02 -3.30
CA PHE A 357 -0.61 17.11 -4.50
C PHE A 357 0.76 16.44 -4.31
N ASP A 358 1.15 16.19 -3.07
CA ASP A 358 2.42 15.57 -2.70
C ASP A 358 2.34 14.03 -2.71
N ALA A 359 1.17 13.46 -3.03
CA ALA A 359 0.92 12.03 -2.95
C ALA A 359 1.67 11.21 -4.00
N VAL A 360 1.77 11.67 -5.25
CA VAL A 360 2.55 10.96 -6.28
C VAL A 360 4.04 10.96 -5.93
N PRO A 361 4.68 12.09 -5.59
CA PRO A 361 6.06 12.09 -5.08
C PRO A 361 6.27 11.21 -3.84
N TYR A 362 5.27 11.11 -2.95
CA TYR A 362 5.38 10.21 -1.79
C TYR A 362 5.41 8.75 -2.21
N ILE A 363 4.54 8.35 -3.15
CA ILE A 363 4.57 7.00 -3.73
C ILE A 363 5.91 6.74 -4.43
N ASP A 364 6.42 7.70 -5.20
CA ASP A 364 7.73 7.60 -5.84
C ASP A 364 8.84 7.35 -4.82
N GLN A 365 8.79 8.03 -3.67
CA GLN A 365 9.75 7.83 -2.60
C GLN A 365 9.72 6.40 -2.05
N LEU A 366 8.53 5.86 -1.77
CA LEU A 366 8.39 4.49 -1.26
C LEU A 366 8.80 3.43 -2.29
N VAL A 367 8.38 3.60 -3.55
CA VAL A 367 8.78 2.71 -4.66
C VAL A 367 10.29 2.77 -4.90
N GLY A 368 10.87 3.97 -4.76
CA GLY A 368 12.31 4.19 -4.82
C GLY A 368 13.08 3.54 -3.68
N ASP A 369 12.55 3.59 -2.44
CA ASP A 369 13.14 2.89 -1.29
C ASP A 369 13.16 1.36 -1.51
N LEU A 370 12.10 0.81 -2.13
CA LEU A 370 12.04 -0.58 -2.59
C LEU A 370 12.97 -0.87 -3.78
N GLY A 371 13.64 0.15 -4.33
CA GLY A 371 14.49 0.08 -5.51
C GLY A 371 13.78 -0.50 -6.74
N LEU A 372 12.50 -0.15 -6.90
CA LEU A 372 11.67 -0.50 -8.05
C LEU A 372 11.56 0.70 -9.01
N LYS A 373 10.96 0.49 -10.18
CA LYS A 373 10.86 1.53 -11.21
C LYS A 373 9.80 2.56 -10.83
N VAL A 374 10.24 3.78 -10.52
CA VAL A 374 9.37 4.92 -10.17
C VAL A 374 8.52 5.40 -11.36
N TYR A 375 9.11 5.45 -12.56
CA TYR A 375 8.45 5.92 -13.79
C TYR A 375 7.66 4.77 -14.46
N ARG A 376 6.33 4.88 -14.53
CA ARG A 376 5.43 3.76 -14.89
C ARG A 376 4.65 3.96 -16.19
N LYS A 377 4.87 5.07 -16.90
CA LYS A 377 4.27 5.42 -18.18
C LYS A 377 5.22 5.20 -19.35
N ASN A 378 4.68 5.26 -20.57
CA ASN A 378 5.48 5.10 -21.79
C ASN A 378 6.14 6.44 -22.18
N GLY A 379 7.31 6.71 -21.61
CA GLY A 379 8.14 7.87 -21.93
C GLY A 379 7.86 9.10 -21.08
N MET A 380 8.86 9.99 -20.99
CA MET A 380 8.86 11.10 -20.01
C MET A 380 7.71 12.11 -20.16
N ILE A 381 7.19 12.29 -21.38
CA ILE A 381 6.03 13.17 -21.61
C ILE A 381 4.78 12.56 -20.95
N ALA A 382 4.57 11.26 -21.10
CA ALA A 382 3.47 10.55 -20.46
C ALA A 382 3.64 10.54 -18.94
N GLU A 383 4.87 10.31 -18.43
CA GLU A 383 5.17 10.40 -16.98
C GLU A 383 4.78 11.76 -16.38
N ALA A 384 4.96 12.84 -17.14
CA ALA A 384 4.66 14.18 -16.67
C ALA A 384 3.17 14.54 -16.79
N SER A 385 2.51 14.12 -17.87
CA SER A 385 1.20 14.68 -18.29
C SER A 385 0.01 13.74 -18.15
N GLU A 386 0.24 12.42 -18.05
CA GLU A 386 -0.82 11.47 -17.77
C GLU A 386 -1.03 11.31 -16.26
N PRO A 387 -2.28 11.17 -15.80
CA PRO A 387 -2.55 10.88 -14.40
C PRO A 387 -2.10 9.46 -14.04
N TYR A 388 -1.47 9.34 -12.87
CA TYR A 388 -1.21 8.04 -12.25
C TYR A 388 -2.51 7.48 -11.65
N GLY A 389 -2.70 6.17 -11.75
CA GLY A 389 -3.85 5.49 -11.19
C GLY A 389 -3.50 4.05 -10.78
N PRO A 390 -4.46 3.32 -10.17
CA PRO A 390 -4.23 1.95 -9.70
C PRO A 390 -3.65 1.01 -10.78
N ASP A 391 -4.04 1.20 -12.04
CA ASP A 391 -3.53 0.42 -13.18
C ASP A 391 -2.01 0.51 -13.35
N ASP A 392 -1.39 1.63 -12.97
CA ASP A 392 0.05 1.82 -13.04
C ASP A 392 0.80 1.05 -11.96
N TYR A 393 0.11 0.68 -10.86
CA TYR A 393 0.70 0.02 -9.70
C TYR A 393 0.30 -1.46 -9.57
N LYS A 394 -0.55 -1.97 -10.46
CA LYS A 394 -1.16 -3.31 -10.33
C LYS A 394 -0.15 -4.48 -10.30
N THR A 395 1.03 -4.31 -10.90
CA THR A 395 2.10 -5.32 -10.95
C THR A 395 3.20 -5.07 -9.93
N LEU A 396 3.03 -4.10 -9.01
CA LEU A 396 4.10 -3.69 -8.10
C LEU A 396 4.58 -4.84 -7.20
N VAL A 397 3.67 -5.71 -6.75
CA VAL A 397 4.02 -6.90 -5.96
C VAL A 397 4.79 -7.90 -6.80
N ASP A 398 4.37 -8.17 -8.04
CA ASP A 398 5.08 -9.07 -8.95
C ASP A 398 6.51 -8.56 -9.21
N GLU A 399 6.67 -7.25 -9.49
CA GLU A 399 7.97 -6.59 -9.68
C GLU A 399 8.88 -6.74 -8.45
N TRP A 400 8.29 -6.67 -7.24
CA TRP A 400 9.01 -6.88 -5.99
C TRP A 400 9.44 -8.33 -5.81
N THR A 401 8.52 -9.28 -5.96
CA THR A 401 8.81 -10.71 -5.84
C THR A 401 9.87 -11.15 -6.85
N GLU A 402 9.78 -10.68 -8.10
CA GLU A 402 10.80 -10.93 -9.13
C GLU A 402 12.17 -10.34 -8.77
N LYS A 403 12.21 -9.21 -8.07
CA LYS A 403 13.45 -8.59 -7.59
C LYS A 403 14.04 -9.35 -6.41
N GLN A 404 13.21 -9.86 -5.50
CA GLN A 404 13.65 -10.59 -4.31
C GLN A 404 14.12 -12.01 -4.66
N ALA A 405 13.46 -12.67 -5.60
CA ALA A 405 14.01 -13.87 -6.20
C ALA A 405 15.34 -13.50 -6.85
N ALA A 406 16.43 -14.21 -6.53
CA ALA A 406 17.75 -14.04 -7.12
C ALA A 406 17.78 -14.51 -8.59
N VAL A 407 16.76 -14.15 -9.37
CA VAL A 407 16.58 -14.50 -10.77
C VAL A 407 17.78 -13.97 -11.54
N PRO A 408 18.53 -14.83 -12.25
CA PRO A 408 19.64 -14.36 -13.03
C PRO A 408 19.21 -13.28 -14.03
N ASP A 409 19.99 -12.19 -14.14
CA ASP A 409 19.66 -11.05 -14.99
C ASP A 409 19.33 -11.43 -16.43
N ASP A 410 19.99 -12.45 -16.97
CA ASP A 410 19.75 -12.92 -18.33
C ASP A 410 18.38 -13.59 -18.52
N MET A 411 17.81 -14.19 -17.48
CA MET A 411 16.42 -14.69 -17.49
C MET A 411 15.42 -13.55 -17.32
N ARG A 412 15.69 -12.62 -16.40
CA ARG A 412 14.84 -11.44 -16.16
C ARG A 412 14.68 -10.59 -17.43
N LEU A 413 15.78 -10.29 -18.11
CA LEU A 413 15.79 -9.54 -19.38
C LEU A 413 15.05 -10.24 -20.53
N ARG A 414 14.82 -11.57 -20.43
CA ARG A 414 14.07 -12.36 -21.43
C ARG A 414 12.61 -12.59 -21.03
N GLY A 415 12.17 -12.08 -19.87
CA GLY A 415 10.82 -12.35 -19.35
C GLY A 415 10.61 -13.80 -18.91
N LEU A 416 11.67 -14.49 -18.48
CA LEU A 416 11.61 -15.90 -18.05
C LEU A 416 11.53 -16.08 -16.53
N ALA A 417 11.36 -14.99 -15.77
CA ALA A 417 11.14 -15.06 -14.33
C ALA A 417 9.88 -15.87 -13.94
N PRO A 418 8.75 -15.82 -14.69
CA PRO A 418 7.56 -16.62 -14.38
C PRO A 418 7.81 -18.13 -14.32
N SER A 419 8.79 -18.65 -15.08
CA SER A 419 9.18 -20.07 -15.05
C SER A 419 9.65 -20.52 -13.67
N LEU A 420 10.20 -19.59 -12.86
CA LEU A 420 10.68 -19.88 -11.51
C LEU A 420 9.56 -19.78 -10.47
N MET A 421 8.53 -18.96 -10.75
CA MET A 421 7.35 -18.79 -9.90
C MET A 421 6.41 -20.00 -9.92
N ALA A 422 6.64 -20.95 -10.82
CA ALA A 422 5.95 -22.25 -10.85
C ALA A 422 6.39 -23.20 -9.72
N THR A 423 7.42 -22.85 -8.96
CA THR A 423 7.94 -23.65 -7.84
C THR A 423 7.02 -23.52 -6.62
N LEU A 424 6.80 -24.64 -5.93
CA LEU A 424 6.07 -24.70 -4.67
C LEU A 424 6.91 -25.37 -3.60
N VAL A 425 6.67 -25.02 -2.34
CA VAL A 425 7.25 -25.67 -1.16
C VAL A 425 6.15 -26.39 -0.38
N PHE A 426 6.46 -27.53 0.20
CA PHE A 426 5.54 -28.22 1.11
C PHE A 426 5.43 -27.45 2.43
N ALA A 427 4.21 -27.20 2.90
CA ALA A 427 3.91 -26.50 4.15
C ALA A 427 3.87 -27.49 5.34
N GLN A 428 4.92 -28.30 5.49
CA GLN A 428 5.06 -29.28 6.57
C GLN A 428 6.49 -29.26 7.15
N GLU A 429 6.70 -29.93 8.29
CA GLU A 429 7.99 -29.97 9.00
C GLU A 429 9.11 -30.61 8.16
N GLU A 430 8.77 -31.64 7.38
CA GLU A 430 9.68 -32.26 6.41
C GLU A 430 9.78 -31.38 5.15
N ALA A 431 10.99 -30.88 4.87
CA ALA A 431 11.24 -30.02 3.72
C ALA A 431 11.08 -30.79 2.39
N GLY A 432 10.49 -30.14 1.38
CA GLY A 432 10.29 -30.69 0.04
C GLY A 432 9.86 -29.62 -0.95
N THR A 433 10.13 -29.86 -2.23
CA THR A 433 9.82 -28.93 -3.32
C THR A 433 8.94 -29.60 -4.37
N ALA A 434 8.06 -28.84 -5.01
CA ALA A 434 7.28 -29.26 -6.16
C ALA A 434 7.31 -28.19 -7.26
N VAL A 435 6.85 -28.55 -8.45
CA VAL A 435 6.73 -27.61 -9.58
C VAL A 435 5.40 -27.79 -10.30
N CYS A 436 4.70 -26.69 -10.56
CA CYS A 436 3.49 -26.67 -11.37
C CYS A 436 3.85 -26.74 -12.86
N ILE A 437 3.34 -27.74 -13.56
CA ILE A 437 3.64 -27.99 -14.98
C ILE A 437 2.48 -27.67 -15.92
N SER A 438 1.33 -27.27 -15.39
CA SER A 438 0.15 -26.96 -16.18
C SER A 438 -0.68 -25.86 -15.53
N PRO A 439 -1.30 -24.95 -16.31
CA PRO A 439 -2.13 -23.87 -15.78
C PRO A 439 -3.34 -24.36 -14.96
N ASP A 440 -3.77 -25.62 -15.14
CA ASP A 440 -4.86 -26.25 -14.39
C ASP A 440 -4.42 -26.92 -13.08
N GLY A 441 -3.16 -26.73 -12.67
CA GLY A 441 -2.67 -27.11 -11.34
C GLY A 441 -2.15 -28.55 -11.24
N LEU A 442 -1.58 -29.10 -12.32
CA LEU A 442 -0.79 -30.33 -12.25
C LEU A 442 0.61 -30.04 -11.71
N LEU A 443 1.02 -30.77 -10.68
CA LEU A 443 2.30 -30.60 -9.99
C LEU A 443 3.18 -31.85 -10.14
N LEU A 444 4.48 -31.66 -10.28
CA LEU A 444 5.49 -32.72 -10.18
C LEU A 444 6.36 -32.52 -8.94
N THR A 445 6.79 -33.63 -8.34
CA THR A 445 7.78 -33.67 -7.25
C THR A 445 8.42 -35.07 -7.21
N CYS A 446 9.43 -35.26 -6.37
CA CYS A 446 10.00 -36.57 -6.11
C CYS A 446 9.01 -37.47 -5.35
N ALA A 447 9.00 -38.77 -5.63
CA ALA A 447 8.08 -39.72 -4.99
C ALA A 447 8.29 -39.75 -3.48
N HIS A 448 9.55 -39.71 -3.04
CA HIS A 448 9.89 -39.74 -1.61
C HIS A 448 9.43 -38.48 -0.83
N CYS A 449 9.11 -37.36 -1.51
CA CYS A 449 8.50 -36.20 -0.84
C CYS A 449 7.07 -36.47 -0.34
N LEU A 450 6.38 -37.50 -0.89
CA LEU A 450 5.05 -37.90 -0.42
C LEU A 450 5.13 -39.10 0.53
N ALA A 451 6.00 -40.06 0.22
CA ALA A 451 6.24 -41.27 1.01
C ALA A 451 7.54 -41.95 0.56
N GLU A 452 8.37 -42.39 1.51
CA GLU A 452 9.63 -43.10 1.22
C GLU A 452 9.41 -44.51 0.65
N THR A 453 8.28 -45.14 0.96
CA THR A 453 7.97 -46.52 0.56
C THR A 453 6.55 -46.66 0.04
N ALA A 454 6.32 -47.68 -0.78
CA ALA A 454 4.99 -47.95 -1.33
C ALA A 454 3.94 -48.23 -0.25
N ASP A 455 4.33 -48.86 0.85
CA ASP A 455 3.42 -49.16 1.98
C ASP A 455 3.03 -47.90 2.78
N ALA A 456 3.87 -46.87 2.76
CA ALA A 456 3.61 -45.59 3.42
C ALA A 456 2.82 -44.60 2.54
N PHE A 457 2.67 -44.90 1.25
CA PHE A 457 1.98 -44.02 0.30
C PHE A 457 0.46 -44.10 0.46
N ASP A 458 -0.16 -42.96 0.82
CA ASP A 458 -1.61 -42.80 0.88
C ASP A 458 -2.08 -41.81 -0.21
N PRO A 459 -2.72 -42.28 -1.30
CA PRO A 459 -3.20 -41.40 -2.37
C PRO A 459 -4.36 -40.49 -1.93
N SER A 460 -4.98 -40.74 -0.77
CA SER A 460 -6.06 -39.91 -0.22
C SER A 460 -5.54 -38.76 0.64
N ARG A 461 -4.26 -38.77 1.03
CA ARG A 461 -3.64 -37.72 1.84
C ARG A 461 -3.61 -36.41 1.07
N SER A 462 -4.06 -35.35 1.73
CA SER A 462 -3.91 -33.99 1.23
C SER A 462 -2.55 -33.42 1.61
N HIS A 463 -1.92 -32.76 0.65
CA HIS A 463 -0.66 -32.04 0.84
C HIS A 463 -0.92 -30.55 0.69
N TRP A 464 -0.41 -29.76 1.62
CA TRP A 464 -0.49 -28.31 1.57
C TRP A 464 0.81 -27.75 1.02
N LEU A 465 0.72 -26.90 0.00
CA LEU A 465 1.88 -26.29 -0.64
C LEU A 465 1.71 -24.78 -0.76
N LEU A 466 2.83 -24.08 -0.86
CA LEU A 466 2.90 -22.63 -1.03
C LEU A 466 3.63 -22.31 -2.33
N PHE A 467 3.01 -21.53 -3.22
CA PHE A 467 3.74 -20.89 -4.32
C PHE A 467 4.71 -19.83 -3.78
N ALA A 468 5.68 -19.42 -4.61
CA ALA A 468 6.55 -18.27 -4.34
C ALA A 468 5.78 -16.95 -4.08
N SER A 469 4.53 -16.85 -4.54
CA SER A 469 3.61 -15.75 -4.26
C SER A 469 2.93 -15.83 -2.88
N CYS A 470 3.30 -16.82 -2.06
CA CYS A 470 2.63 -17.19 -0.81
C CYS A 470 1.18 -17.67 -0.97
N GLN A 471 0.72 -17.96 -2.20
CA GLN A 471 -0.60 -18.56 -2.41
C GLN A 471 -0.60 -20.00 -1.88
N VAL A 472 -1.49 -20.28 -0.93
CA VAL A 472 -1.69 -21.61 -0.35
C VAL A 472 -2.54 -22.47 -1.28
N VAL A 473 -2.12 -23.71 -1.52
CA VAL A 473 -2.89 -24.71 -2.27
C VAL A 473 -2.95 -26.05 -1.54
N GLU A 474 -4.08 -26.74 -1.69
CA GLU A 474 -4.24 -28.15 -1.32
C GLU A 474 -4.08 -28.99 -2.59
N ALA A 475 -3.21 -30.00 -2.55
CA ALA A 475 -3.00 -30.93 -3.65
C ALA A 475 -3.14 -32.39 -3.19
N ARG A 476 -3.55 -33.26 -4.11
CA ARG A 476 -3.64 -34.71 -3.89
C ARG A 476 -2.89 -35.48 -4.97
N ALA A 477 -2.31 -36.61 -4.60
CA ALA A 477 -1.58 -37.46 -5.53
C ALA A 477 -2.52 -38.07 -6.58
N LEU A 478 -2.11 -37.98 -7.84
CA LEU A 478 -2.71 -38.69 -8.98
C LEU A 478 -1.93 -39.96 -9.31
N ALA A 479 -0.60 -39.91 -9.17
CA ALA A 479 0.30 -41.02 -9.42
C ALA A 479 1.56 -40.91 -8.55
N TRP A 480 2.14 -42.05 -8.22
CA TRP A 480 3.37 -42.17 -7.44
C TRP A 480 4.14 -43.39 -7.95
N ASP A 481 5.43 -43.22 -8.23
CA ASP A 481 6.30 -44.27 -8.76
C ASP A 481 7.67 -44.22 -8.08
N ALA A 482 7.92 -45.21 -7.21
CA ALA A 482 9.19 -45.37 -6.50
C ALA A 482 10.38 -45.56 -7.44
N ARG A 483 10.18 -46.27 -8.55
CA ARG A 483 11.28 -46.61 -9.47
C ARG A 483 11.72 -45.36 -10.22
N ARG A 484 10.76 -44.53 -10.64
CA ARG A 484 11.07 -43.25 -11.30
C ARG A 484 11.46 -42.14 -10.33
N ASP A 485 11.30 -42.36 -9.02
CA ASP A 485 11.29 -41.35 -7.98
C ASP A 485 10.44 -40.12 -8.36
N LEU A 486 9.25 -40.37 -8.90
CA LEU A 486 8.38 -39.32 -9.43
C LEU A 486 6.96 -39.46 -8.91
N ALA A 487 6.36 -38.33 -8.52
CA ALA A 487 4.95 -38.23 -8.19
C ALA A 487 4.28 -37.09 -8.94
N LEU A 488 3.02 -37.31 -9.32
CA LEU A 488 2.14 -36.34 -9.95
C LEU A 488 1.03 -35.99 -8.98
N LEU A 489 0.80 -34.71 -8.73
CA LEU A 489 -0.30 -34.22 -7.90
C LEU A 489 -1.22 -33.31 -8.71
N ARG A 490 -2.44 -33.12 -8.20
CA ARG A 490 -3.38 -32.13 -8.68
C ARG A 490 -3.79 -31.20 -7.56
N ILE A 491 -3.76 -29.89 -7.83
CA ILE A 491 -4.38 -28.90 -6.96
C ILE A 491 -5.90 -29.15 -6.93
N VAL A 492 -6.43 -29.44 -5.75
CA VAL A 492 -7.86 -29.69 -5.51
C VAL A 492 -8.56 -28.50 -4.85
N ALA A 493 -7.81 -27.62 -4.19
CA ALA A 493 -8.28 -26.35 -3.67
C ALA A 493 -7.14 -25.32 -3.65
N ALA A 494 -7.47 -24.05 -3.79
CA ALA A 494 -6.51 -22.97 -3.69
C ALA A 494 -7.10 -21.83 -2.85
N GLN A 495 -6.23 -21.12 -2.13
CA GLN A 495 -6.59 -19.85 -1.53
C GLN A 495 -7.12 -18.93 -2.64
N PRO A 496 -8.35 -18.40 -2.50
CA PRO A 496 -8.92 -17.54 -3.51
C PRO A 496 -8.01 -16.31 -3.67
N PRO A 497 -7.80 -15.83 -4.91
CA PRO A 497 -7.10 -14.58 -5.11
C PRO A 497 -7.83 -13.49 -4.31
N PRO A 498 -7.12 -12.48 -3.77
CA PRO A 498 -7.79 -11.33 -3.16
C PRO A 498 -8.80 -10.78 -4.16
N PRO A 499 -10.03 -10.45 -3.73
CA PRO A 499 -11.12 -10.11 -4.65
C PRO A 499 -10.67 -8.99 -5.58
N SER A 500 -10.59 -9.29 -6.88
CA SER A 500 -10.28 -8.30 -7.90
C SER A 500 -11.37 -7.25 -7.87
N SER A 501 -11.01 -6.00 -7.60
CA SER A 501 -11.92 -4.84 -7.62
C SER A 501 -12.27 -4.45 -9.05
N THR A 502 -13.00 -5.32 -9.74
CA THR A 502 -13.66 -4.97 -11.00
C THR A 502 -15.17 -5.14 -10.82
N PRO A 503 -15.90 -4.07 -10.47
CA PRO A 503 -17.34 -4.08 -10.69
C PRO A 503 -17.53 -4.12 -12.21
N SER A 504 -18.08 -5.22 -12.72
CA SER A 504 -18.67 -5.26 -14.06
C SER A 504 -19.68 -4.10 -14.16
N LEU A 505 -19.28 -3.01 -14.83
CA LEU A 505 -20.15 -1.92 -15.23
C LEU A 505 -21.15 -2.43 -16.27
N LEU A 506 -22.25 -3.04 -15.82
CA LEU A 506 -23.41 -3.25 -16.66
C LEU A 506 -24.20 -1.94 -16.74
N SER A 507 -24.09 -1.36 -17.94
CA SER A 507 -24.95 -0.31 -18.49
C SER A 507 -26.42 -0.49 -18.10
N SER A 508 -26.96 0.51 -17.42
CA SER A 508 -28.39 0.67 -17.19
C SER A 508 -29.08 1.18 -18.47
N SER A 509 -29.44 0.25 -19.36
CA SER A 509 -30.48 0.51 -20.36
C SER A 509 -31.77 -0.19 -19.95
N ARG A 510 -32.83 0.61 -19.80
CA ARG A 510 -34.20 0.16 -19.52
C ARG A 510 -34.70 -0.68 -20.69
N THR A 511 -35.10 -1.92 -20.43
CA THR A 511 -36.31 -2.51 -21.03
C THR A 511 -36.90 -3.57 -20.08
N THR A 512 -38.23 -3.66 -20.11
CA THR A 512 -39.08 -4.40 -19.20
C THR A 512 -39.29 -5.86 -19.64
N LYS A 513 -39.55 -6.73 -18.64
CA LYS A 513 -40.12 -8.10 -18.71
C LYS A 513 -39.24 -9.24 -19.24
N SER A 514 -38.75 -10.08 -18.32
CA SER A 514 -39.16 -11.49 -18.17
C SER A 514 -38.31 -12.14 -17.08
N ALA A 515 -38.95 -12.72 -16.06
CA ALA A 515 -38.28 -13.49 -15.02
C ALA A 515 -37.99 -14.89 -15.58
N ALA A 516 -36.70 -15.20 -15.78
CA ALA A 516 -36.21 -16.55 -15.97
C ALA A 516 -34.94 -16.71 -15.13
N THR A 517 -34.93 -17.74 -14.29
CA THR A 517 -33.79 -18.24 -13.53
C THR A 517 -32.60 -18.50 -14.45
N ALA A 518 -31.63 -17.60 -14.45
CA ALA A 518 -30.31 -17.81 -15.04
C ALA A 518 -29.32 -18.02 -13.88
N THR A 519 -28.70 -19.20 -13.87
CA THR A 519 -27.50 -19.49 -13.07
C THR A 519 -26.44 -18.43 -13.34
N PRO A 520 -25.70 -17.96 -12.32
CA PRO A 520 -24.59 -17.04 -12.54
C PRO A 520 -23.58 -17.69 -13.50
N PRO A 521 -22.91 -16.90 -14.35
CA PRO A 521 -21.83 -17.43 -15.20
C PRO A 521 -20.76 -18.05 -14.29
N GLU A 522 -20.42 -19.30 -14.58
CA GLU A 522 -19.35 -20.03 -13.92
C GLU A 522 -18.05 -19.23 -14.08
N GLU A 523 -17.43 -18.83 -12.97
CA GLU A 523 -16.14 -18.15 -13.00
C GLU A 523 -15.12 -19.06 -13.70
N PRO A 524 -14.28 -18.52 -14.60
CA PRO A 524 -13.24 -19.32 -15.24
C PRO A 524 -12.36 -19.97 -14.18
N PRO A 525 -11.93 -21.23 -14.37
CA PRO A 525 -11.11 -21.93 -13.40
C PRO A 525 -9.81 -21.15 -13.12
N PRO A 526 -9.28 -21.22 -11.89
CA PRO A 526 -8.05 -20.52 -11.53
C PRO A 526 -6.90 -20.99 -12.43
N VAL A 527 -6.11 -20.03 -12.92
CA VAL A 527 -4.89 -20.28 -13.71
C VAL A 527 -3.69 -20.14 -12.80
N PHE A 528 -2.94 -21.22 -12.63
CA PHE A 528 -1.74 -21.24 -11.79
C PHE A 528 -0.48 -20.88 -12.60
N PRO A 529 0.54 -20.24 -11.99
CA PRO A 529 1.88 -20.15 -12.56
C PRO A 529 2.40 -21.56 -12.89
N PHE A 530 2.95 -21.76 -14.08
CA PHE A 530 3.40 -23.08 -14.51
C PHE A 530 4.63 -23.00 -15.42
N ILE A 531 5.34 -24.11 -15.54
CA ILE A 531 6.48 -24.29 -16.45
C ILE A 531 6.31 -25.55 -17.30
N ALA A 532 6.51 -25.41 -18.61
CA ALA A 532 6.43 -26.57 -19.51
C ALA A 532 7.70 -27.44 -19.41
N PRO A 533 7.57 -28.77 -19.40
CA PRO A 533 8.67 -29.70 -19.68
C PRO A 533 9.32 -29.37 -21.02
N SER A 534 10.65 -29.45 -21.06
CA SER A 534 11.41 -29.27 -22.28
C SER A 534 11.06 -30.40 -23.28
N PRO A 535 10.87 -30.10 -24.57
CA PRO A 535 10.61 -31.14 -25.58
C PRO A 535 11.86 -31.96 -25.92
N THR A 536 13.05 -31.51 -25.51
CA THR A 536 14.33 -32.13 -25.80
C THR A 536 15.27 -32.03 -24.61
N LEU A 537 16.16 -33.01 -24.48
CA LEU A 537 17.25 -32.97 -23.51
C LEU A 537 18.11 -31.71 -23.66
N PRO A 538 18.50 -31.07 -22.55
CA PRO A 538 19.45 -29.96 -22.60
C PRO A 538 20.81 -30.45 -23.11
N PRO A 539 21.55 -29.63 -23.88
CA PRO A 539 22.91 -29.97 -24.28
C PRO A 539 23.83 -30.04 -23.06
N LEU A 540 24.91 -30.83 -23.14
CA LEU A 540 25.95 -30.85 -22.11
C LEU A 540 26.43 -29.42 -21.80
N LYS A 541 26.58 -29.11 -20.51
CA LYS A 541 26.91 -27.77 -19.98
C LYS A 541 25.84 -26.70 -20.21
N ALA A 542 24.60 -27.07 -20.56
CA ALA A 542 23.47 -26.14 -20.51
C ALA A 542 23.41 -25.46 -19.14
N ARG A 543 23.17 -24.16 -19.12
CA ARG A 543 23.12 -23.38 -17.88
C ARG A 543 21.76 -23.59 -17.23
N LEU A 544 21.77 -24.01 -15.97
CA LEU A 544 20.57 -24.36 -15.22
C LEU A 544 20.34 -23.38 -14.07
N VAL A 545 19.08 -23.27 -13.67
CA VAL A 545 18.64 -22.78 -12.35
C VAL A 545 17.99 -23.93 -11.60
N CYS A 546 18.28 -24.07 -10.32
CA CYS A 546 17.52 -24.90 -9.40
C CYS A 546 16.84 -23.97 -8.39
N VAL A 547 15.55 -24.15 -8.15
CA VAL A 547 14.80 -23.40 -7.14
C VAL A 547 14.18 -24.40 -6.17
N GLY A 548 14.54 -24.36 -4.90
CA GLY A 548 14.05 -25.33 -3.92
C GLY A 548 14.05 -24.82 -2.49
N HIS A 549 13.44 -25.58 -1.60
CA HIS A 549 13.35 -25.28 -0.18
C HIS A 549 14.49 -25.98 0.59
N PRO A 550 15.55 -25.28 1.02
CA PRO A 550 16.48 -25.85 1.98
C PRO A 550 15.77 -26.08 3.31
N GLY A 551 16.07 -27.20 3.98
CA GLY A 551 15.60 -27.47 5.32
C GLY A 551 15.99 -26.34 6.29
N SER A 552 15.12 -26.07 7.25
CA SER A 552 15.31 -25.01 8.25
C SER A 552 16.42 -25.34 9.26
N GLU A 553 16.71 -26.63 9.45
CA GLU A 553 17.75 -27.14 10.35
C GLU A 553 19.00 -27.57 9.59
N ASP A 554 20.16 -27.17 10.11
CA ASP A 554 21.46 -27.59 9.61
C ASP A 554 21.75 -29.00 10.14
N LEU A 555 21.48 -29.99 9.30
CA LEU A 555 21.72 -31.40 9.58
C LEU A 555 23.22 -31.76 9.56
N GLU A 556 24.08 -30.83 9.13
CA GLU A 556 25.55 -30.98 9.17
C GLU A 556 26.15 -30.31 10.41
N ALA A 557 25.36 -29.57 11.20
CA ALA A 557 25.83 -28.90 12.40
C ALA A 557 26.13 -29.88 13.55
N ALA A 558 27.08 -29.49 14.40
CA ALA A 558 27.43 -30.27 15.58
C ALA A 558 26.31 -30.27 16.65
N THR A 559 25.41 -29.28 16.60
CA THR A 559 24.28 -29.15 17.51
C THR A 559 22.98 -29.34 16.75
N LEU A 560 22.12 -30.24 17.22
CA LEU A 560 20.78 -30.45 16.67
C LEU A 560 19.94 -29.17 16.79
N GLY A 561 19.19 -28.83 15.74
CA GLY A 561 18.31 -27.67 15.70
C GLY A 561 18.99 -26.33 15.40
N GLU A 562 20.26 -26.31 14.99
CA GLU A 562 20.88 -25.10 14.46
C GLU A 562 20.21 -24.68 13.14
N SER A 563 19.94 -23.39 12.96
CA SER A 563 19.28 -22.89 11.74
C SER A 563 20.28 -22.77 10.60
N THR A 564 19.89 -23.22 9.40
CA THR A 564 20.71 -23.07 8.19
C THR A 564 20.92 -21.63 7.74
N GLY A 565 20.06 -20.70 8.16
CA GLY A 565 20.09 -19.30 7.75
C GLY A 565 19.68 -19.05 6.28
N TYR A 566 19.21 -20.08 5.57
CA TYR A 566 18.63 -19.92 4.24
C TYR A 566 17.16 -19.47 4.31
N ASP A 567 16.71 -18.75 3.28
CA ASP A 567 15.31 -18.37 3.10
C ASP A 567 14.44 -19.57 2.67
N VAL A 568 13.11 -19.43 2.68
CA VAL A 568 12.14 -20.48 2.32
C VAL A 568 12.36 -20.97 0.89
N LEU A 569 12.74 -20.10 -0.04
CA LEU A 569 13.13 -20.49 -1.39
C LEU A 569 14.56 -20.09 -1.66
N HIS A 570 15.38 -21.06 -2.02
CA HIS A 570 16.75 -20.86 -2.45
C HIS A 570 16.89 -21.08 -3.96
N LEU A 571 17.52 -20.11 -4.63
CA LEU A 571 17.85 -20.19 -6.04
C LEU A 571 19.35 -20.40 -6.19
N SER A 572 19.73 -21.49 -6.85
CA SER A 572 21.12 -21.75 -7.22
C SER A 572 21.28 -21.88 -8.73
N THR A 573 22.48 -21.57 -9.23
CA THR A 573 22.79 -21.73 -10.66
C THR A 573 23.88 -22.76 -10.86
N GLY A 574 23.79 -23.48 -11.97
CA GLY A 574 24.72 -24.56 -12.27
C GLY A 574 24.69 -24.94 -13.74
N THR A 575 25.17 -26.14 -14.02
CA THR A 575 25.24 -26.68 -15.38
C THR A 575 24.75 -28.11 -15.43
N PHE A 576 24.09 -28.47 -16.53
CA PHE A 576 23.74 -29.84 -16.84
C PHE A 576 25.01 -30.66 -17.16
N ARG A 577 25.15 -31.83 -16.54
CA ARG A 577 26.31 -32.72 -16.70
C ARG A 577 26.02 -34.00 -17.46
N GLY A 578 24.80 -34.13 -18.00
CA GLY A 578 24.37 -35.33 -18.70
C GLY A 578 23.66 -36.31 -17.77
N LEU A 579 23.45 -37.51 -18.27
CA LEU A 579 22.99 -38.64 -17.48
C LEU A 579 24.19 -39.43 -16.96
N ALA A 580 23.98 -40.15 -15.86
CA ALA A 580 24.96 -41.04 -15.28
C ALA A 580 25.50 -42.05 -16.30
N GLY A 581 26.81 -42.32 -16.22
CA GLY A 581 27.46 -43.33 -17.07
C GLY A 581 27.08 -44.77 -16.69
N GLY A 582 27.57 -45.75 -17.46
CA GLY A 582 27.45 -47.17 -17.11
C GLY A 582 26.15 -47.87 -17.55
N GLY A 583 25.31 -47.23 -18.37
CA GLY A 583 24.08 -47.83 -18.88
C GLY A 583 22.89 -47.76 -17.92
N GLN A 584 22.93 -46.84 -16.93
CA GLN A 584 21.78 -46.55 -16.07
C GLN A 584 20.57 -46.16 -16.93
N ASP A 585 19.42 -46.80 -16.67
CA ASP A 585 18.14 -46.49 -17.31
C ASP A 585 17.67 -45.10 -16.84
N PRO A 586 17.44 -44.12 -17.74
CA PRO A 586 16.95 -42.79 -17.36
C PRO A 586 15.59 -42.81 -16.64
N GLN A 587 14.81 -43.89 -16.80
CA GLN A 587 13.54 -44.12 -16.10
C GLN A 587 13.74 -44.69 -14.68
N ASP A 588 14.95 -45.09 -14.32
CA ASP A 588 15.27 -45.73 -13.05
C ASP A 588 16.09 -44.79 -12.15
N ASN A 589 15.37 -44.18 -11.21
CA ASN A 589 15.86 -43.19 -10.27
C ASN A 589 15.70 -43.65 -8.80
N SER A 590 15.47 -44.94 -8.55
CA SER A 590 15.16 -45.47 -7.21
C SER A 590 16.30 -45.32 -6.19
N GLU A 591 17.54 -45.15 -6.66
CA GLU A 591 18.72 -44.88 -5.84
C GLU A 591 18.91 -43.35 -5.71
N ILE A 592 19.93 -42.80 -6.36
CA ILE A 592 20.23 -41.35 -6.32
C ILE A 592 19.77 -40.60 -7.58
N GLY A 593 19.10 -41.25 -8.54
CA GLY A 593 18.65 -40.62 -9.80
C GLY A 593 19.70 -40.56 -10.91
N ALA A 594 19.24 -40.48 -12.16
CA ALA A 594 20.06 -40.61 -13.37
C ALA A 594 20.61 -39.27 -13.90
N LEU A 595 19.91 -38.16 -13.70
CA LEU A 595 20.35 -36.84 -14.17
C LEU A 595 21.51 -36.31 -13.31
N MET A 596 22.51 -35.65 -13.91
CA MET A 596 23.60 -35.00 -13.17
C MET A 596 23.63 -33.49 -13.42
N HIS A 597 23.85 -32.70 -12.36
CA HIS A 597 23.99 -31.24 -12.45
C HIS A 597 24.93 -30.66 -11.40
N THR A 598 25.26 -29.36 -11.54
CA THR A 598 26.12 -28.63 -10.57
C THR A 598 25.42 -27.47 -9.89
N CYS A 599 24.08 -27.43 -9.92
CA CYS A 599 23.35 -26.46 -9.12
C CYS A 599 23.53 -26.86 -7.65
N TRP A 600 23.81 -25.90 -6.78
CA TRP A 600 23.91 -26.19 -5.35
C TRP A 600 22.54 -26.57 -4.79
N THR A 601 22.51 -27.56 -3.91
CA THR A 601 21.30 -28.05 -3.23
C THR A 601 21.68 -28.57 -1.85
N TYR A 602 20.69 -28.61 -0.96
CA TYR A 602 20.77 -29.12 0.41
C TYR A 602 19.53 -29.97 0.72
N TRP A 603 19.48 -30.59 1.90
CA TRP A 603 18.28 -31.29 2.39
C TRP A 603 17.02 -30.42 2.18
N GLY A 604 15.93 -31.03 1.72
CA GLY A 604 14.67 -30.34 1.36
C GLY A 604 14.53 -29.93 -0.11
N HIS A 605 15.62 -29.92 -0.89
CA HIS A 605 15.56 -29.62 -2.33
C HIS A 605 14.97 -30.75 -3.18
N SER A 606 14.61 -31.88 -2.59
CA SER A 606 13.96 -32.97 -3.29
C SER A 606 12.69 -32.49 -4.01
N GLY A 607 12.58 -32.84 -5.30
CA GLY A 607 11.52 -32.37 -6.19
C GLY A 607 11.74 -30.96 -6.75
N ALA A 608 12.87 -30.30 -6.47
CA ALA A 608 13.15 -28.96 -6.98
C ALA A 608 13.31 -28.94 -8.50
N PRO A 609 12.64 -28.02 -9.23
CA PRO A 609 12.77 -27.92 -10.67
C PRO A 609 14.17 -27.50 -11.11
N LEU A 610 14.70 -28.22 -12.10
CA LEU A 610 15.87 -27.82 -12.86
C LEU A 610 15.39 -27.13 -14.14
N VAL A 611 15.68 -25.84 -14.27
CA VAL A 611 15.18 -24.99 -15.36
C VAL A 611 16.33 -24.59 -16.29
N ASP A 612 16.14 -24.76 -17.60
CA ASP A 612 17.10 -24.25 -18.59
C ASP A 612 17.06 -22.72 -18.63
N ARG A 613 18.20 -22.06 -18.35
CA ARG A 613 18.29 -20.59 -18.27
C ARG A 613 18.01 -19.87 -19.58
N ARG A 614 18.14 -20.56 -20.72
CA ARG A 614 17.94 -19.96 -22.04
C ARG A 614 16.50 -20.07 -22.50
N ALA A 615 15.86 -21.20 -22.26
CA ALA A 615 14.52 -21.52 -22.73
C ALA A 615 13.43 -21.28 -21.67
N GLY A 616 13.78 -21.29 -20.38
CA GLY A 616 12.80 -21.19 -19.29
C GLY A 616 11.90 -22.42 -19.17
N THR A 617 12.38 -23.58 -19.62
CA THR A 617 11.66 -24.86 -19.61
C THR A 617 12.24 -25.82 -18.57
N LEU A 618 11.40 -26.71 -18.03
CA LEU A 618 11.80 -27.72 -17.07
C LEU A 618 12.61 -28.83 -17.74
N VAL A 619 13.77 -29.17 -17.22
CA VAL A 619 14.67 -30.21 -17.78
C VAL A 619 14.90 -31.40 -16.85
N GLY A 620 14.30 -31.40 -15.66
CA GLY A 620 14.45 -32.45 -14.66
C GLY A 620 14.05 -31.95 -13.27
N LEU A 621 14.08 -32.85 -12.29
CA LEU A 621 13.93 -32.52 -10.88
C LEU A 621 15.19 -32.92 -10.13
N HIS A 622 15.61 -32.11 -9.16
CA HIS A 622 16.61 -32.54 -8.19
C HIS A 622 16.01 -33.59 -7.24
N SER A 623 16.78 -34.62 -6.91
CA SER A 623 16.36 -35.68 -5.99
C SER A 623 17.37 -35.85 -4.85
N SER A 624 18.66 -35.97 -5.16
CA SER A 624 19.69 -36.31 -4.16
C SER A 624 21.10 -35.98 -4.68
N TRP A 625 22.13 -36.48 -4.00
CA TRP A 625 23.52 -36.34 -4.45
C TRP A 625 24.33 -37.59 -4.12
N ASP A 626 25.45 -37.72 -4.81
CA ASP A 626 26.46 -38.73 -4.53
C ASP A 626 27.33 -38.27 -3.36
N ASP A 627 27.32 -39.00 -2.24
CA ASP A 627 28.00 -38.61 -1.00
C ASP A 627 29.54 -38.65 -1.09
N GLU A 628 30.11 -39.39 -2.06
CA GLU A 628 31.56 -39.48 -2.24
C GLU A 628 32.10 -38.34 -3.10
N THR A 629 31.39 -38.01 -4.17
CA THR A 629 31.83 -37.04 -5.18
C THR A 629 31.16 -35.67 -5.04
N GLY A 630 30.08 -35.58 -4.29
CA GLY A 630 29.21 -34.42 -4.17
C GLY A 630 28.41 -34.12 -5.44
N MET A 631 28.43 -34.99 -6.46
CA MET A 631 27.69 -34.76 -7.71
C MET A 631 26.19 -34.71 -7.42
N ARG A 632 25.51 -33.64 -7.85
CA ARG A 632 24.06 -33.54 -7.68
C ARG A 632 23.35 -34.38 -8.72
N ARG A 633 22.34 -35.09 -8.25
CA ARG A 633 21.61 -36.11 -8.98
C ARG A 633 20.10 -35.83 -8.96
N GLY A 634 19.38 -36.43 -9.90
CA GLY A 634 17.97 -36.10 -10.06
C GLY A 634 17.21 -36.98 -11.04
N VAL A 635 15.91 -36.72 -11.12
CA VAL A 635 15.00 -37.32 -12.08
C VAL A 635 15.21 -36.66 -13.44
N ALA A 636 15.52 -37.49 -14.44
CA ALA A 636 15.79 -37.04 -15.80
C ALA A 636 14.51 -36.62 -16.55
N LEU A 637 14.67 -35.76 -17.55
CA LEU A 637 13.55 -35.31 -18.41
C LEU A 637 12.80 -36.50 -19.03
N GLU A 638 13.51 -37.55 -19.42
CA GLU A 638 12.95 -38.76 -20.01
C GLU A 638 11.98 -39.48 -19.08
N ALA A 639 12.19 -39.43 -17.76
CA ALA A 639 11.26 -40.01 -16.80
C ALA A 639 10.01 -39.13 -16.59
N ILE A 640 10.10 -37.85 -16.93
CA ILE A 640 9.04 -36.84 -16.79
C ILE A 640 8.09 -36.83 -18.01
N VAL A 641 8.62 -37.00 -19.23
CA VAL A 641 7.86 -36.81 -20.50
C VAL A 641 7.19 -38.07 -21.06
#